data_AF-A0A8S4G1J3-F1
#
_entry.id   AF-A0A8S4G1J3-F1
#
_cell.length_a   1.000
_cell.length_b   1.000
_cell.length_c   1.000
_cell.angle_alpha   90.00
_cell.angle_beta   90.00
_cell.angle_gamma   90.00
#
_symmetry.space_group_name_H-M   'P 1'
#
loop_
_entity.id
_entity.type
_entity.pdbx_description
1 polymer ?
#
loop_
_entity_poly.entity_id
_entity_poly.type
_entity_poly.pdbx_seq_one_letter_code
_entity_poly.pdbx_strand_id
1 'polypeptide(L)'
;MAIVVATEMEVERIILGLRNSSAVGCDGISTTVLKHARRSLLTPLTHIFNNCLLTGIFPECFKRALVHPIYKSGGRDSVTNYRPISVLPAVSKVLEKLLNSRLVNFLDKHKIISDRQFGFRRGLSTEDAVLTVTNEIVNKLDSGKKCVGIFLDLSKAFDTVSVPILLSKLENIGVRGLALDIFRSYLSNRSQRVKIEQHISEDECLSFGVPQGSVLGPTLFLIYINGLCNLPLSFSKIVTYADDTAVIVHGDDWPETQSRAEAALDEIGKWLRNNLLTLNPSKSTYITFAHRVSSQPSSDEFSMAVHSCDRPAGICGCPHLVRVPFTKYLGVILDSSLNWHQHISTLVSRVRKLIYIFRRLRDVANPEILKTVYLSLAQSILSYCIPAWGGADKTAMLRLERAQRAVLKVLASVVANLGTINTGMAFGFSAVALPQMQGANSTLPVTEDQASWIASLSSAGTPVGCILSGYLMDAIGRRPTLIVTEIPLILGWLLVAFAQNVPMLYVGRLLIGLGSGMVGAPARVYTCEVSQPHLRGMLGALASVGVSSGVLIQYVIGSATSWQILAGVSAIVPFISFVGMILLPETPNYLLQQDKREGAEKSLNKLRGSTCNVDEEIQRMITFKEKNHVDPLKTPREIIKALLSPSALKPFTILAVYFFIYQWCGVNTITFYAVEVFEASGSTLDKYWATITLGVIRVIFTVVGCILCRRCGRRLLTFVSAIGCGVTMITLSAYMYWLQYWKANNIVPVHTWIPVASIFLFTVACTLGYLIIPWVMIGEVYPTQIRGIVGGMTTCAAHLSVFSVVKTFPLIRHTRNDYGAFALYGTMSLFGTIFFYIFLPETKGKTLQEIEDYFCGRTKSLQKNNSKGELA
;
A
#
# COMPACT_ATOMS: atom_id res chain seq x y z
N MET A 1 -46.39 -17.39 -19.93
CA MET A 1 -45.03 -17.66 -20.49
C MET A 1 -45.12 -18.74 -21.56
N ALA A 2 -44.57 -18.52 -22.76
CA ALA A 2 -44.49 -19.57 -23.79
C ALA A 2 -43.22 -20.41 -23.60
N ILE A 3 -43.35 -21.75 -23.59
CA ILE A 3 -42.20 -22.65 -23.70
C ILE A 3 -41.89 -22.84 -25.18
N VAL A 4 -40.73 -22.36 -25.60
CA VAL A 4 -40.18 -22.60 -26.94
C VAL A 4 -38.97 -23.53 -26.80
N VAL A 5 -38.84 -24.48 -27.72
CA VAL A 5 -37.69 -25.38 -27.81
C VAL A 5 -36.38 -24.58 -27.96
N ALA A 6 -35.31 -25.12 -27.41
CA ALA A 6 -33.97 -24.57 -27.49
C ALA A 6 -33.24 -25.04 -28.75
N THR A 7 -32.40 -24.15 -29.27
CA THR A 7 -31.47 -24.46 -30.37
C THR A 7 -30.10 -24.83 -29.82
N GLU A 8 -29.32 -25.60 -30.58
CA GLU A 8 -27.94 -25.93 -30.20
C GLU A 8 -27.09 -24.67 -29.98
N MET A 9 -27.24 -23.64 -30.82
CA MET A 9 -26.55 -22.36 -30.64
C MET A 9 -26.91 -21.66 -29.31
N GLU A 10 -28.17 -21.74 -28.88
CA GLU A 10 -28.61 -21.18 -27.60
C GLU A 10 -27.94 -21.93 -26.44
N VAL A 11 -27.95 -23.26 -26.49
CA VAL A 11 -27.33 -24.12 -25.47
C VAL A 11 -25.82 -23.90 -25.40
N GLU A 12 -25.13 -23.81 -26.54
CA GLU A 12 -23.69 -23.56 -26.58
C GLU A 12 -23.34 -22.20 -25.95
N ARG A 13 -24.12 -21.16 -26.29
CA ARG A 13 -23.94 -19.81 -25.73
C ARG A 13 -24.10 -19.82 -24.21
N ILE A 14 -25.08 -20.55 -23.69
CA ILE A 14 -25.30 -20.69 -22.25
C ILE A 14 -24.10 -21.37 -21.59
N ILE A 15 -23.61 -22.48 -22.15
CA ILE A 15 -22.44 -23.22 -21.64
C ILE A 15 -21.21 -22.31 -21.58
N LEU A 16 -20.90 -21.61 -22.67
CA LEU A 16 -19.76 -20.69 -22.75
C LEU A 16 -19.87 -19.53 -21.74
N GLY A 17 -21.10 -19.04 -21.53
CA GLY A 17 -21.41 -17.95 -20.59
C GLY A 17 -21.50 -18.36 -19.10
N LEU A 18 -21.25 -19.62 -18.74
CA LEU A 18 -21.11 -20.02 -17.33
C LEU A 18 -19.80 -19.46 -16.74
N ARG A 19 -19.75 -19.13 -15.45
CA ARG A 19 -18.47 -18.76 -14.80
C ARG A 19 -17.60 -20.00 -14.65
N ASN A 20 -16.29 -19.87 -14.89
CA ASN A 20 -15.34 -20.95 -14.66
C ASN A 20 -15.26 -21.21 -13.14
N SER A 21 -15.52 -22.45 -12.74
CA SER A 21 -15.46 -22.89 -11.35
C SER A 21 -15.00 -24.34 -11.29
N SER A 22 -14.13 -24.63 -10.32
CA SER A 22 -13.70 -25.97 -9.94
C SER A 22 -14.67 -26.67 -8.99
N ALA A 23 -15.69 -25.98 -8.48
CA ALA A 23 -16.71 -26.60 -7.64
C ALA A 23 -17.53 -27.60 -8.47
N VAL A 24 -17.76 -28.78 -7.89
CA VAL A 24 -18.49 -29.89 -8.50
C VAL A 24 -19.72 -30.20 -7.66
N GLY A 25 -20.81 -30.56 -8.33
CA GLY A 25 -22.00 -31.08 -7.66
C GLY A 25 -21.83 -32.55 -7.31
N CYS A 26 -22.94 -33.23 -7.02
CA CYS A 26 -22.97 -34.67 -6.78
C CYS A 26 -22.56 -35.51 -8.01
N ASP A 27 -22.50 -34.90 -9.20
CA ASP A 27 -22.11 -35.52 -10.47
C ASP A 27 -20.59 -35.52 -10.70
N GLY A 28 -19.81 -34.80 -9.89
CA GLY A 28 -18.35 -34.68 -10.07
C GLY A 28 -17.93 -33.85 -11.29
N ILE A 29 -18.87 -33.22 -12.01
CA ILE A 29 -18.59 -32.48 -13.25
C ILE A 29 -18.47 -30.99 -12.94
N SER A 30 -17.34 -30.41 -13.29
CA SER A 30 -17.13 -28.97 -13.16
C SER A 30 -17.60 -28.23 -14.41
N THR A 31 -17.87 -26.93 -14.25
CA THR A 31 -18.20 -26.05 -15.38
C THR A 31 -17.07 -25.97 -16.42
N THR A 32 -15.81 -26.11 -16.00
CA THR A 32 -14.67 -26.09 -16.93
C THR A 32 -14.65 -27.35 -17.79
N VAL A 33 -14.88 -28.53 -17.22
CA VAL A 33 -14.98 -29.78 -17.97
C VAL A 33 -16.13 -29.71 -18.97
N LEU A 34 -17.31 -29.25 -18.55
CA LEU A 34 -18.47 -29.08 -19.42
C LEU A 34 -18.19 -28.16 -20.62
N LYS A 35 -17.46 -27.06 -20.41
CA LYS A 35 -17.08 -26.14 -21.50
C LYS A 35 -16.12 -26.75 -22.52
N HIS A 36 -15.19 -27.60 -22.08
CA HIS A 36 -14.24 -28.26 -22.97
C HIS A 36 -14.94 -29.36 -23.78
N ALA A 37 -15.79 -30.17 -23.14
CA ALA A 37 -16.54 -31.25 -23.78
C ALA A 37 -17.78 -30.79 -24.57
N ARG A 38 -18.10 -29.48 -24.55
CA ARG A 38 -19.37 -28.94 -25.06
C ARG A 38 -19.70 -29.36 -26.49
N ARG A 39 -18.71 -29.42 -27.39
CA ARG A 39 -18.96 -29.72 -28.81
C ARG A 39 -19.55 -31.11 -28.99
N SER A 40 -19.06 -32.09 -28.23
CA SER A 40 -19.56 -33.46 -28.26
C SER A 40 -20.87 -33.63 -27.48
N LEU A 41 -21.11 -32.78 -26.48
CA LEU A 41 -22.30 -32.85 -25.64
C LEU A 41 -23.48 -32.00 -26.15
N LEU A 42 -23.27 -31.17 -27.18
CA LEU A 42 -24.23 -30.15 -27.57
C LEU A 42 -25.56 -30.73 -28.06
N THR A 43 -25.51 -31.63 -29.03
CA THR A 43 -26.68 -32.32 -29.59
C THR A 43 -27.44 -33.15 -28.54
N PRO A 44 -26.81 -34.05 -27.76
CA PRO A 44 -27.55 -34.82 -26.76
C PRO A 44 -28.13 -33.94 -25.65
N LEU A 45 -27.40 -32.93 -25.17
CA LEU A 45 -27.95 -32.01 -24.16
C LEU A 45 -29.13 -31.20 -24.69
N THR A 46 -29.05 -30.72 -25.93
CA THR A 46 -30.15 -29.97 -26.57
C THR A 46 -31.39 -30.84 -26.70
N HIS A 47 -31.23 -32.10 -27.12
CA HIS A 47 -32.32 -33.05 -27.19
C HIS A 47 -32.96 -33.29 -25.81
N ILE A 48 -32.14 -33.55 -24.77
CA ILE A 48 -32.62 -33.75 -23.40
C ILE A 48 -33.37 -32.51 -22.90
N PHE A 49 -32.82 -31.31 -23.07
CA PHE A 49 -33.47 -30.08 -22.63
C PHE A 49 -34.78 -29.81 -23.36
N ASN A 50 -34.86 -30.11 -24.65
CA ASN A 50 -36.10 -29.99 -25.40
C ASN A 50 -37.16 -30.98 -24.93
N ASN A 51 -36.78 -32.23 -24.61
CA ASN A 51 -37.71 -33.18 -24.01
C ASN A 51 -38.21 -32.71 -22.64
N CYS A 52 -37.36 -32.12 -21.81
CA CYS A 52 -37.78 -31.52 -20.55
C CYS A 52 -38.81 -30.40 -20.77
N LEU A 53 -38.54 -29.50 -21.73
CA LEU A 53 -39.43 -28.39 -22.06
C LEU A 53 -40.78 -28.85 -22.62
N LEU A 54 -40.79 -29.87 -23.49
CA LEU A 54 -42.01 -30.39 -24.12
C LEU A 54 -42.87 -31.23 -23.17
N THR A 55 -42.25 -31.91 -22.20
CA THR A 55 -42.97 -32.76 -21.24
C THR A 55 -43.31 -32.04 -19.93
N GLY A 56 -42.66 -30.90 -19.65
CA GLY A 56 -42.82 -30.21 -18.37
C GLY A 56 -42.12 -30.93 -17.20
N ILE A 57 -41.14 -31.80 -17.47
CA ILE A 57 -40.46 -32.61 -16.44
C ILE A 57 -39.00 -32.18 -16.28
N PHE A 58 -38.63 -31.81 -15.06
CA PHE A 58 -37.25 -31.50 -14.68
C PHE A 58 -36.51 -32.77 -14.20
N PRO A 59 -35.32 -33.11 -14.72
CA PRO A 59 -34.65 -34.38 -14.42
C PRO A 59 -34.31 -34.56 -12.93
N GLU A 60 -34.61 -35.74 -12.37
CA GLU A 60 -34.35 -36.06 -10.96
C GLU A 60 -32.86 -35.98 -10.59
N CYS A 61 -31.97 -36.43 -11.49
CA CYS A 61 -30.52 -36.38 -11.26
C CYS A 61 -29.98 -34.94 -11.09
N PHE A 62 -30.73 -33.92 -11.54
CA PHE A 62 -30.36 -32.51 -11.40
C PHE A 62 -30.90 -31.87 -10.11
N LYS A 63 -31.76 -32.56 -9.37
CA LYS A 63 -32.42 -32.01 -8.17
C LYS A 63 -31.61 -32.19 -6.89
N ARG A 64 -30.56 -33.02 -6.91
CA ARG A 64 -29.68 -33.28 -5.76
C ARG A 64 -28.62 -32.19 -5.61
N ALA A 65 -28.55 -31.56 -4.44
CA ALA A 65 -27.58 -30.51 -4.13
C ALA A 65 -26.47 -30.99 -3.17
N LEU A 66 -25.25 -30.52 -3.38
CA LEU A 66 -24.15 -30.64 -2.43
C LEU A 66 -23.96 -29.31 -1.68
N VAL A 67 -24.32 -29.27 -0.41
CA VAL A 67 -24.28 -28.08 0.44
C VAL A 67 -22.90 -27.93 1.07
N HIS A 68 -22.30 -26.77 0.85
CA HIS A 68 -21.06 -26.35 1.49
C HIS A 68 -21.35 -25.23 2.50
N PRO A 69 -21.17 -25.47 3.81
CA PRO A 69 -21.32 -24.42 4.82
C PRO A 69 -20.20 -23.38 4.71
N ILE A 70 -20.53 -22.13 4.42
CA ILE A 70 -19.57 -21.02 4.38
C ILE A 70 -19.74 -20.14 5.62
N TYR A 71 -18.68 -19.99 6.40
CA TYR A 71 -18.70 -19.15 7.61
C TYR A 71 -19.03 -17.68 7.28
N LYS A 72 -20.00 -17.10 8.02
CA LYS A 72 -20.48 -15.72 7.86
C LYS A 72 -19.87 -14.78 8.91
N SER A 73 -20.09 -15.04 10.19
CA SER A 73 -19.70 -14.15 11.32
C SER A 73 -19.99 -14.79 12.68
N GLY A 74 -19.40 -14.30 13.79
CA GLY A 74 -19.69 -14.77 15.15
C GLY A 74 -18.83 -15.95 15.60
N GLY A 75 -19.25 -16.69 16.63
CA GLY A 75 -18.57 -17.92 17.06
C GLY A 75 -18.57 -18.99 15.96
N ARG A 76 -17.46 -19.70 15.77
CA ARG A 76 -17.36 -20.78 14.73
C ARG A 76 -18.02 -22.09 15.14
N ASP A 77 -18.35 -22.21 16.41
CA ASP A 77 -19.04 -23.29 17.10
C ASP A 77 -20.55 -23.33 16.81
N SER A 78 -21.15 -22.18 16.47
CA SER A 78 -22.58 -22.13 16.17
C SER A 78 -22.89 -22.39 14.69
N VAL A 79 -23.72 -23.40 14.42
CA VAL A 79 -24.17 -23.75 13.05
C VAL A 79 -24.92 -22.60 12.38
N THR A 80 -25.63 -21.76 13.13
CA THR A 80 -26.38 -20.62 12.57
C THR A 80 -25.48 -19.53 11.98
N ASN A 81 -24.18 -19.60 12.23
CA ASN A 81 -23.18 -18.67 11.72
C ASN A 81 -22.60 -19.07 10.36
N TYR A 82 -23.10 -20.16 9.75
CA TYR A 82 -22.71 -20.63 8.42
C TYR A 82 -23.85 -20.45 7.41
N ARG A 83 -23.51 -20.13 6.15
CA ARG A 83 -24.45 -20.09 5.02
C ARG A 83 -24.43 -21.43 4.28
N PRO A 84 -25.56 -22.09 4.03
CA PRO A 84 -25.61 -23.34 3.27
C PRO A 84 -25.60 -23.05 1.76
N ILE A 85 -24.43 -23.07 1.12
CA ILE A 85 -24.34 -22.87 -0.34
C ILE A 85 -24.57 -24.19 -1.06
N SER A 86 -25.67 -24.27 -1.81
CA SER A 86 -26.04 -25.43 -2.62
C SER A 86 -25.28 -25.44 -3.94
N VAL A 87 -24.37 -26.40 -4.11
CA VAL A 87 -23.69 -26.67 -5.38
C VAL A 87 -24.48 -27.72 -6.15
N LEU A 88 -25.17 -27.27 -7.20
CA LEU A 88 -25.93 -28.11 -8.12
C LEU A 88 -25.05 -28.65 -9.26
N PRO A 89 -25.43 -29.80 -9.87
CA PRO A 89 -24.82 -30.35 -11.08
C PRO A 89 -24.58 -29.29 -12.16
N ALA A 90 -23.42 -29.33 -12.83
CA ALA A 90 -23.05 -28.29 -13.79
C ALA A 90 -24.02 -28.25 -14.99
N VAL A 91 -24.52 -29.41 -15.41
CA VAL A 91 -25.49 -29.55 -16.51
C VAL A 91 -26.86 -28.97 -16.13
N SER A 92 -27.30 -29.14 -14.86
CA SER A 92 -28.53 -28.54 -14.34
C SER A 92 -28.56 -27.03 -14.57
N LYS A 93 -27.44 -26.35 -14.32
CA LYS A 93 -27.31 -24.90 -14.48
C LYS A 93 -27.57 -24.42 -15.90
N VAL A 94 -27.32 -25.26 -16.91
CA VAL A 94 -27.60 -24.93 -18.32
C VAL A 94 -29.11 -24.89 -18.55
N LEU A 95 -29.82 -25.94 -18.14
CA LEU A 95 -31.28 -26.00 -18.23
C LEU A 95 -31.95 -24.92 -17.37
N GLU A 96 -31.48 -24.70 -16.15
CA GLU A 96 -32.00 -23.63 -15.30
C GLU A 96 -31.80 -22.25 -15.92
N LYS A 97 -30.65 -21.98 -16.57
CA LYS A 97 -30.38 -20.69 -17.23
C LYS A 97 -31.24 -20.50 -18.48
N LEU A 98 -31.51 -21.58 -19.20
CA LEU A 98 -32.44 -21.62 -20.33
C LEU A 98 -33.87 -21.27 -19.90
N LEU A 99 -34.35 -21.87 -18.80
CA LEU A 99 -35.65 -21.58 -18.19
C LEU A 99 -35.69 -20.17 -17.62
N ASN A 100 -34.65 -19.75 -16.91
CA ASN A 100 -34.60 -18.42 -16.30
C ASN A 100 -34.60 -17.32 -17.36
N SER A 101 -33.92 -17.52 -18.49
CA SER A 101 -33.96 -16.54 -19.59
C SER A 101 -35.38 -16.37 -20.14
N ARG A 102 -36.13 -17.46 -20.30
CA ARG A 102 -37.53 -17.42 -20.75
C ARG A 102 -38.42 -16.74 -19.71
N LEU A 103 -38.23 -17.07 -18.42
CA LEU A 103 -38.99 -16.50 -17.30
C LEU A 103 -38.72 -14.99 -17.15
N VAL A 104 -37.47 -14.57 -17.11
CA VAL A 104 -37.09 -13.14 -16.98
C VAL A 104 -37.63 -12.33 -18.16
N ASN A 105 -37.50 -12.83 -19.40
CA ASN A 105 -38.06 -12.16 -20.57
C ASN A 105 -39.59 -11.99 -20.46
N PHE A 106 -40.30 -12.98 -19.91
CA PHE A 106 -41.73 -12.88 -19.65
C PHE A 106 -42.05 -11.84 -18.58
N LEU A 107 -41.33 -11.86 -17.45
CA LEU A 107 -41.52 -10.91 -16.35
C LEU A 107 -41.27 -9.46 -16.80
N ASP A 108 -40.20 -9.23 -17.57
CA ASP A 108 -39.83 -7.91 -18.08
C ASP A 108 -40.83 -7.41 -19.14
N LYS A 109 -41.23 -8.27 -20.09
CA LYS A 109 -42.23 -7.92 -21.12
C LYS A 109 -43.55 -7.46 -20.52
N HIS A 110 -43.98 -8.07 -19.42
CA HIS A 110 -45.24 -7.77 -18.75
C HIS A 110 -45.10 -6.88 -17.52
N LYS A 111 -43.88 -6.37 -17.23
CA LYS A 111 -43.57 -5.52 -16.07
C LYS A 111 -44.13 -6.06 -14.73
N ILE A 112 -43.96 -7.36 -14.50
CA ILE A 112 -44.54 -8.06 -13.35
C ILE A 112 -43.83 -7.68 -12.03
N ILE A 113 -42.49 -7.58 -12.07
CA ILE A 113 -41.69 -7.28 -10.88
C ILE A 113 -41.75 -5.78 -10.59
N SER A 114 -42.07 -5.44 -9.34
CA SER A 114 -42.22 -4.09 -8.84
C SER A 114 -40.95 -3.26 -9.07
N ASP A 115 -41.09 -1.99 -9.42
CA ASP A 115 -39.98 -1.03 -9.54
C ASP A 115 -39.33 -0.70 -8.19
N ARG A 116 -39.94 -1.14 -7.08
CA ARG A 116 -39.38 -1.07 -5.72
C ARG A 116 -38.45 -2.24 -5.38
N GLN A 117 -38.27 -3.19 -6.30
CA GLN A 117 -37.35 -4.33 -6.18
C GLN A 117 -36.12 -4.10 -7.06
N PHE A 118 -34.95 -4.08 -6.42
CA PHE A 118 -33.64 -3.82 -7.03
C PHE A 118 -32.73 -5.06 -7.05
N GLY A 119 -33.03 -6.07 -6.24
CA GLY A 119 -32.26 -7.31 -6.14
C GLY A 119 -32.42 -8.19 -7.39
N PHE A 120 -31.34 -8.84 -7.81
CA PHE A 120 -31.31 -9.81 -8.93
C PHE A 120 -31.91 -9.37 -10.27
N ARG A 121 -32.04 -8.06 -10.51
CA ARG A 121 -32.54 -7.49 -11.76
C ARG A 121 -31.40 -6.95 -12.61
N ARG A 122 -31.55 -7.06 -13.93
CA ARG A 122 -30.55 -6.55 -14.87
C ARG A 122 -30.60 -5.02 -14.89
N GLY A 123 -29.43 -4.38 -14.79
CA GLY A 123 -29.31 -2.91 -14.85
C GLY A 123 -29.65 -2.19 -13.55
N LEU A 124 -29.99 -2.92 -12.48
CA LEU A 124 -30.18 -2.37 -11.14
C LEU A 124 -29.11 -2.90 -10.20
N SER A 125 -28.71 -2.07 -9.26
CA SER A 125 -27.61 -2.31 -8.33
C SER A 125 -28.01 -2.01 -6.90
N THR A 126 -27.15 -2.40 -5.95
CA THR A 126 -27.29 -1.99 -4.56
C THR A 126 -27.18 -0.47 -4.40
N GLU A 127 -26.45 0.20 -5.29
CA GLU A 127 -26.31 1.65 -5.31
C GLU A 127 -27.64 2.34 -5.63
N ASP A 128 -28.39 1.83 -6.62
CA ASP A 128 -29.72 2.36 -6.97
C ASP A 128 -30.70 2.26 -5.80
N ALA A 129 -30.68 1.13 -5.07
CA ALA A 129 -31.52 0.93 -3.90
C ALA A 129 -31.15 1.87 -2.75
N VAL A 130 -29.84 2.01 -2.46
CA VAL A 130 -29.35 2.95 -1.44
C VAL A 130 -29.73 4.38 -1.80
N LEU A 131 -29.53 4.80 -3.05
CA LEU A 131 -29.89 6.13 -3.53
C LEU A 131 -31.39 6.40 -3.43
N THR A 132 -32.23 5.42 -3.77
CA THR A 132 -33.69 5.54 -3.63
C THR A 132 -34.08 5.78 -2.18
N VAL A 133 -33.50 5.03 -1.24
CA VAL A 133 -33.73 5.21 0.20
C VAL A 133 -33.25 6.58 0.68
N THR A 134 -32.02 6.96 0.36
CA THR A 134 -31.44 8.23 0.84
C THR A 134 -32.17 9.43 0.26
N ASN A 135 -32.51 9.41 -1.03
CA ASN A 135 -33.25 10.50 -1.66
C ASN A 135 -34.66 10.63 -1.09
N GLU A 136 -35.35 9.52 -0.82
CA GLU A 136 -36.66 9.57 -0.15
C GLU A 136 -36.54 10.23 1.23
N ILE A 137 -35.55 9.83 2.04
CA ILE A 137 -35.34 10.41 3.38
C ILE A 137 -35.04 11.91 3.26
N VAL A 138 -34.09 12.30 2.42
CA VAL A 138 -33.68 13.70 2.25
C VAL A 138 -34.84 14.56 1.77
N ASN A 139 -35.55 14.15 0.71
CA ASN A 139 -36.68 14.90 0.17
C ASN A 139 -37.79 15.12 1.22
N LYS A 140 -38.05 14.12 2.08
CA LYS A 140 -39.06 14.25 3.14
C LYS A 140 -38.60 15.19 4.25
N LEU A 141 -37.34 15.09 4.67
CA LEU A 141 -36.77 16.00 5.66
C LEU A 141 -36.76 17.45 5.16
N ASP A 142 -36.39 17.69 3.90
CA ASP A 142 -36.38 19.02 3.28
C ASP A 142 -37.80 19.61 3.18
N SER A 143 -38.82 18.77 3.06
CA SER A 143 -40.23 19.18 3.13
C SER A 143 -40.77 19.41 4.55
N GLY A 144 -39.90 19.35 5.57
CA GLY A 144 -40.25 19.56 6.98
C GLY A 144 -40.88 18.37 7.69
N LYS A 145 -41.03 17.22 7.01
CA LYS A 145 -41.64 16.00 7.58
C LYS A 145 -40.66 15.26 8.51
N LYS A 146 -41.19 14.50 9.46
CA LYS A 146 -40.43 13.52 10.25
C LYS A 146 -40.36 12.20 9.50
N CYS A 147 -39.24 11.50 9.62
CA CYS A 147 -38.96 10.30 8.83
C CYS A 147 -38.37 9.18 9.69
N VAL A 148 -38.85 7.96 9.48
CA VAL A 148 -38.36 6.74 10.13
C VAL A 148 -38.03 5.72 9.05
N GLY A 149 -36.80 5.21 9.07
CA GLY A 149 -36.43 4.06 8.25
C GLY A 149 -36.39 2.79 9.08
N ILE A 150 -37.17 1.80 8.65
CA ILE A 150 -37.24 0.47 9.25
C ILE A 150 -36.51 -0.49 8.32
N PHE A 151 -35.54 -1.22 8.85
CA PHE A 151 -34.70 -2.15 8.12
C PHE A 151 -35.01 -3.56 8.62
N LEU A 152 -35.72 -4.31 7.77
CA LEU A 152 -36.24 -5.64 8.10
C LEU A 152 -35.23 -6.72 7.76
N ASP A 153 -35.05 -7.66 8.69
CA ASP A 153 -34.24 -8.88 8.49
C ASP A 153 -35.18 -10.09 8.54
N LEU A 154 -35.23 -10.85 7.43
CA LEU A 154 -36.02 -12.07 7.33
C LEU A 154 -35.19 -13.30 7.71
N SER A 155 -35.73 -14.15 8.57
CA SER A 155 -35.04 -15.38 8.99
C SER A 155 -35.08 -16.42 7.88
N LYS A 156 -33.91 -16.74 7.31
CA LYS A 156 -33.71 -17.81 6.30
C LYS A 156 -34.69 -17.70 5.12
N ALA A 157 -34.86 -16.50 4.58
CA ALA A 157 -35.94 -16.17 3.63
C ALA A 157 -36.01 -17.09 2.39
N PHE A 158 -34.87 -17.49 1.83
CA PHE A 158 -34.83 -18.41 0.68
C PHE A 158 -35.24 -19.83 1.07
N ASP A 159 -34.82 -20.27 2.25
CA ASP A 159 -35.05 -21.63 2.73
C ASP A 159 -36.51 -21.81 3.14
N THR A 160 -37.21 -20.75 3.57
CA THR A 160 -38.60 -20.80 4.08
C THR A 160 -39.69 -20.64 3.02
N VAL A 161 -39.33 -20.47 1.74
CA VAL A 161 -40.29 -20.29 0.64
C VAL A 161 -41.24 -21.51 0.54
N SER A 162 -42.54 -21.26 0.62
CA SER A 162 -43.55 -22.30 0.44
C SER A 162 -43.76 -22.62 -1.04
N VAL A 163 -43.48 -23.87 -1.43
CA VAL A 163 -43.64 -24.35 -2.82
C VAL A 163 -45.09 -24.20 -3.32
N PRO A 164 -46.14 -24.59 -2.55
CA PRO A 164 -47.53 -24.38 -2.99
C PRO A 164 -47.86 -22.90 -3.26
N ILE A 165 -47.45 -22.00 -2.37
CA ILE A 165 -47.72 -20.55 -2.52
C ILE A 165 -46.97 -19.99 -3.73
N LEU A 166 -45.72 -20.40 -3.94
CA LEU A 166 -44.92 -19.98 -5.09
C LEU A 166 -45.55 -20.43 -6.42
N LEU A 167 -46.01 -21.68 -6.51
CA LEU A 167 -46.67 -22.20 -7.71
C LEU A 167 -47.98 -21.46 -8.00
N SER A 168 -48.80 -21.19 -6.96
CA SER A 168 -50.01 -20.37 -7.12
C SER A 168 -49.68 -18.96 -7.62
N LYS A 169 -48.62 -18.32 -7.10
CA LYS A 169 -48.18 -17.00 -7.58
C LYS A 169 -47.72 -17.04 -9.05
N LEU A 170 -46.98 -18.07 -9.45
CA LEU A 170 -46.57 -18.27 -10.85
C LEU A 170 -47.78 -18.39 -11.79
N GLU A 171 -48.78 -19.15 -11.38
CA GLU A 171 -50.03 -19.32 -12.12
C GLU A 171 -50.81 -17.99 -12.26
N ASN A 172 -50.90 -17.24 -11.16
CA ASN A 172 -51.59 -15.94 -11.10
C ASN A 172 -50.93 -14.88 -12.00
N ILE A 173 -49.61 -14.88 -12.15
CA ILE A 173 -48.91 -13.96 -13.08
C ILE A 173 -48.92 -14.44 -14.53
N GLY A 174 -49.54 -15.59 -14.85
CA GLY A 174 -49.70 -16.10 -16.22
C GLY A 174 -48.65 -17.13 -16.67
N VAL A 175 -47.95 -17.80 -15.74
CA VAL A 175 -47.16 -19.00 -16.04
C VAL A 175 -48.07 -20.21 -15.86
N ARG A 176 -48.52 -20.83 -16.96
CA ARG A 176 -49.56 -21.88 -16.97
C ARG A 176 -49.18 -23.05 -17.88
N GLY A 177 -49.87 -24.18 -17.75
CA GLY A 177 -49.63 -25.40 -18.55
C GLY A 177 -48.22 -25.94 -18.36
N LEU A 178 -47.59 -26.43 -19.43
CA LEU A 178 -46.24 -27.02 -19.41
C LEU A 178 -45.18 -26.11 -18.74
N ALA A 179 -45.35 -24.78 -18.87
CA ALA A 179 -44.49 -23.80 -18.21
C ALA A 179 -44.57 -23.87 -16.69
N LEU A 180 -45.76 -24.08 -16.14
CA LEU A 180 -45.96 -24.26 -14.70
C LEU A 180 -45.52 -25.66 -14.26
N ASP A 181 -45.77 -26.67 -15.08
CA ASP A 181 -45.44 -28.07 -14.80
C ASP A 181 -43.93 -28.26 -14.63
N ILE A 182 -43.10 -27.64 -15.47
CA ILE A 182 -41.64 -27.73 -15.32
C ILE A 182 -41.13 -27.07 -14.04
N PHE A 183 -41.74 -25.96 -13.59
CA PHE A 183 -41.38 -25.35 -12.30
C PHE A 183 -41.87 -26.18 -11.12
N ARG A 184 -43.06 -26.78 -11.22
CA ARG A 184 -43.58 -27.74 -10.24
C ARG A 184 -42.61 -28.92 -10.12
N SER A 185 -42.24 -29.54 -11.25
CA SER A 185 -41.27 -30.63 -11.28
C SER A 185 -39.89 -30.21 -10.77
N TYR A 186 -39.43 -28.98 -11.02
CA TYR A 186 -38.14 -28.47 -10.54
C TYR A 186 -38.10 -28.33 -9.00
N LEU A 187 -39.22 -27.94 -8.39
CA LEU A 187 -39.34 -27.70 -6.96
C LEU A 187 -39.68 -28.96 -6.15
N SER A 188 -40.32 -29.96 -6.76
CA SER A 188 -40.70 -31.22 -6.09
C SER A 188 -39.54 -32.22 -6.00
N ASN A 189 -39.56 -33.06 -4.96
CA ASN A 189 -38.64 -34.19 -4.75
C ASN A 189 -37.14 -33.82 -4.74
N ARG A 190 -36.80 -32.66 -4.18
CA ARG A 190 -35.40 -32.24 -4.06
C ARG A 190 -34.74 -32.86 -2.85
N SER A 191 -33.46 -33.19 -2.95
CA SER A 191 -32.64 -33.66 -1.83
C SER A 191 -31.30 -32.92 -1.75
N GLN A 192 -30.68 -32.92 -0.58
CA GLN A 192 -29.36 -32.33 -0.35
C GLN A 192 -28.47 -33.20 0.53
N ARG A 193 -27.15 -33.04 0.39
CA ARG A 193 -26.13 -33.56 1.31
C ARG A 193 -25.21 -32.44 1.74
N VAL A 194 -24.72 -32.46 2.99
CA VAL A 194 -23.74 -31.49 3.47
C VAL A 194 -22.34 -32.08 3.35
N LYS A 195 -21.40 -31.30 2.80
CA LYS A 195 -19.99 -31.66 2.74
C LYS A 195 -19.15 -30.73 3.62
N ILE A 196 -18.46 -31.32 4.59
CA ILE A 196 -17.48 -30.64 5.44
C ILE A 196 -16.15 -31.36 5.24
N GLU A 197 -15.20 -30.66 4.62
CA GLU A 197 -13.90 -31.22 4.23
C GLU A 197 -14.05 -32.52 3.42
N GLN A 198 -13.69 -33.67 4.00
CA GLN A 198 -13.76 -34.99 3.37
C GLN A 198 -15.04 -35.77 3.74
N HIS A 199 -15.84 -35.28 4.69
CA HIS A 199 -17.04 -35.97 5.17
C HIS A 199 -18.28 -35.48 4.42
N ILE A 200 -19.15 -36.41 4.03
CA ILE A 200 -20.41 -36.14 3.34
C ILE A 200 -21.53 -36.80 4.14
N SER A 201 -22.60 -36.05 4.42
CA SER A 201 -23.78 -36.56 5.11
C SER A 201 -24.63 -37.48 4.24
N GLU A 202 -25.64 -38.10 4.86
CA GLU A 202 -26.73 -38.77 4.15
C GLU A 202 -27.58 -37.76 3.34
N ASP A 203 -28.38 -38.29 2.41
CA ASP A 203 -29.35 -37.51 1.63
C ASP A 203 -30.55 -37.13 2.50
N GLU A 204 -30.89 -35.85 2.54
CA GLU A 204 -32.10 -35.35 3.20
C GLU A 204 -33.03 -34.69 2.18
N CYS A 205 -34.32 -35.02 2.23
CA CYS A 205 -35.33 -34.46 1.33
C CYS A 205 -35.79 -33.07 1.81
N LEU A 206 -35.97 -32.15 0.87
CA LEU A 206 -36.40 -30.78 1.13
C LEU A 206 -37.88 -30.61 0.78
N SER A 207 -38.68 -30.16 1.74
CA SER A 207 -40.12 -29.90 1.57
C SER A 207 -40.46 -28.42 1.38
N PHE A 208 -39.51 -27.52 1.63
CA PHE A 208 -39.67 -26.07 1.50
C PHE A 208 -38.37 -25.44 1.00
N GLY A 209 -38.48 -24.20 0.51
CA GLY A 209 -37.36 -23.37 0.08
C GLY A 209 -37.02 -23.44 -1.39
N VAL A 210 -36.20 -22.48 -1.82
CA VAL A 210 -35.54 -22.47 -3.12
C VAL A 210 -34.03 -22.62 -2.92
N PRO A 211 -33.31 -23.43 -3.71
CA PRO A 211 -31.91 -23.75 -3.40
C PRO A 211 -31.01 -22.51 -3.48
N GLN A 212 -30.35 -22.18 -2.37
CA GLN A 212 -29.42 -21.05 -2.29
C GLN A 212 -28.15 -21.34 -3.10
N GLY A 213 -28.04 -20.76 -4.30
CA GLY A 213 -26.96 -21.04 -5.27
C GLY A 213 -27.42 -21.61 -6.60
N SER A 214 -28.72 -21.91 -6.74
CA SER A 214 -29.35 -22.22 -8.03
C SER A 214 -29.47 -20.99 -8.94
N VAL A 215 -29.63 -21.21 -10.24
CA VAL A 215 -29.82 -20.12 -11.22
C VAL A 215 -31.25 -19.60 -11.15
N LEU A 216 -32.24 -20.48 -10.93
CA LEU A 216 -33.66 -20.11 -10.84
C LEU A 216 -34.07 -19.55 -9.49
N GLY A 217 -33.41 -19.96 -8.40
CA GLY A 217 -33.79 -19.61 -7.03
C GLY A 217 -33.99 -18.11 -6.80
N PRO A 218 -33.06 -17.23 -7.20
CA PRO A 218 -33.22 -15.78 -7.07
C PRO A 218 -34.47 -15.24 -7.75
N THR A 219 -34.73 -15.61 -9.02
CA THR A 219 -35.89 -15.12 -9.77
C THR A 219 -37.21 -15.64 -9.18
N LEU A 220 -37.24 -16.91 -8.75
CA LEU A 220 -38.42 -17.46 -8.07
C LEU A 220 -38.69 -16.78 -6.73
N PHE A 221 -37.64 -16.48 -5.97
CA PHE A 221 -37.75 -15.71 -4.73
C PHE A 221 -38.28 -14.29 -4.99
N LEU A 222 -37.80 -13.61 -6.04
CA LEU A 222 -38.34 -12.30 -6.41
C LEU A 222 -39.85 -12.35 -6.67
N ILE A 223 -40.33 -13.33 -7.44
CA ILE A 223 -41.77 -13.52 -7.69
C ILE A 223 -42.53 -13.75 -6.38
N TYR A 224 -41.95 -14.53 -5.46
CA TYR A 224 -42.55 -14.81 -4.16
C TYR A 224 -42.74 -13.53 -3.33
N ILE A 225 -41.66 -12.75 -3.19
CA ILE A 225 -41.62 -11.56 -2.33
C ILE A 225 -42.23 -10.31 -3.00
N ASN A 226 -42.46 -10.32 -4.31
CA ASN A 226 -42.94 -9.16 -5.08
C ASN A 226 -44.19 -8.49 -4.50
N GLY A 227 -45.09 -9.28 -3.87
CA GLY A 227 -46.29 -8.76 -3.23
C GLY A 227 -46.01 -7.78 -2.09
N LEU A 228 -44.91 -7.97 -1.34
CA LEU A 228 -44.48 -7.07 -0.26
C LEU A 228 -44.20 -5.66 -0.81
N CYS A 229 -43.54 -5.58 -1.97
CA CYS A 229 -43.20 -4.33 -2.63
C CYS A 229 -44.45 -3.51 -3.00
N ASN A 230 -45.55 -4.20 -3.30
CA ASN A 230 -46.80 -3.63 -3.82
C ASN A 230 -47.85 -3.36 -2.74
N LEU A 231 -47.52 -3.50 -1.45
CA LEU A 231 -48.44 -3.16 -0.37
C LEU A 231 -48.87 -1.67 -0.48
N PRO A 232 -50.18 -1.37 -0.39
CA PRO A 232 -50.71 -0.02 -0.55
C PRO A 232 -50.54 0.80 0.73
N LEU A 233 -49.31 1.18 1.04
CA LEU A 233 -49.00 2.00 2.21
C LEU A 233 -48.85 3.47 1.80
N SER A 234 -49.87 4.28 2.07
CA SER A 234 -49.98 5.67 1.58
C SER A 234 -48.89 6.63 2.06
N PHE A 235 -48.27 6.33 3.22
CA PHE A 235 -47.27 7.18 3.87
C PHE A 235 -45.90 6.51 4.00
N SER A 236 -45.66 5.44 3.23
CA SER A 236 -44.39 4.75 3.25
C SER A 236 -43.87 4.38 1.87
N LYS A 237 -42.55 4.35 1.77
CA LYS A 237 -41.81 3.87 0.61
C LYS A 237 -41.10 2.58 0.99
N ILE A 238 -41.52 1.48 0.37
CA ILE A 238 -40.82 0.20 0.48
C ILE A 238 -39.74 0.15 -0.60
N VAL A 239 -38.52 -0.21 -0.21
CA VAL A 239 -37.38 -0.49 -1.09
C VAL A 239 -36.80 -1.85 -0.72
N THR A 240 -36.72 -2.74 -1.70
CA THR A 240 -36.29 -4.12 -1.49
C THR A 240 -35.10 -4.47 -2.37
N TYR A 241 -34.14 -5.19 -1.80
CA TYR A 241 -33.06 -5.83 -2.53
C TYR A 241 -33.05 -7.30 -2.13
N ALA A 242 -33.88 -8.08 -2.84
CA ALA A 242 -34.26 -9.43 -2.43
C ALA A 242 -34.84 -9.45 -1.00
N ASP A 243 -34.15 -10.07 -0.04
CA ASP A 243 -34.57 -10.19 1.35
C ASP A 243 -34.30 -8.93 2.18
N ASP A 244 -33.27 -8.14 1.83
CA ASP A 244 -32.97 -6.87 2.49
C ASP A 244 -34.05 -5.83 2.15
N THR A 245 -34.89 -5.48 3.13
CA THR A 245 -36.02 -4.56 2.93
C THR A 245 -35.89 -3.33 3.82
N ALA A 246 -35.96 -2.14 3.21
CA ALA A 246 -36.07 -0.86 3.88
C ALA A 246 -37.48 -0.28 3.68
N VAL A 247 -38.09 0.18 4.76
CA VAL A 247 -39.41 0.83 4.75
C VAL A 247 -39.24 2.23 5.32
N ILE A 248 -39.43 3.23 4.48
CA ILE A 248 -39.27 4.65 4.85
C ILE A 248 -40.66 5.22 5.09
N VAL A 249 -40.95 5.58 6.33
CA VAL A 249 -42.26 6.10 6.78
C VAL A 249 -42.11 7.58 7.13
N HIS A 250 -43.10 8.40 6.79
CA HIS A 250 -43.06 9.83 7.10
C HIS A 250 -44.38 10.38 7.66
N GLY A 251 -44.28 11.45 8.46
CA GLY A 251 -45.40 12.16 9.09
C GLY A 251 -45.06 13.63 9.37
N ASP A 252 -46.04 14.40 9.81
CA ASP A 252 -45.88 15.81 10.15
C ASP A 252 -45.17 16.00 11.51
N ASP A 253 -45.44 15.11 12.46
CA ASP A 253 -44.80 15.06 13.76
C ASP A 253 -44.38 13.63 14.15
N TRP A 254 -43.71 13.49 15.29
CA TRP A 254 -43.21 12.19 15.75
C TRP A 254 -44.33 11.23 16.19
N PRO A 255 -45.34 11.63 17.00
CA PRO A 255 -46.47 10.76 17.33
C PRO A 255 -47.20 10.20 16.10
N GLU A 256 -47.48 11.05 15.11
CA GLU A 256 -48.12 10.62 13.87
C GLU A 256 -47.22 9.67 13.07
N THR A 257 -45.92 10.00 12.96
CA THR A 257 -44.96 9.14 12.26
C THR A 257 -44.83 7.77 12.92
N GLN A 258 -44.88 7.70 14.25
CA GLN A 258 -44.87 6.45 15.01
C GLN A 258 -46.10 5.61 14.69
N SER A 259 -47.29 6.19 14.81
CA SER A 259 -48.55 5.50 14.52
C SER A 259 -48.59 4.97 13.08
N ARG A 260 -48.14 5.77 12.10
CA ARG A 260 -48.02 5.33 10.70
C ARG A 260 -46.99 4.22 10.52
N ALA A 261 -45.89 4.24 11.28
CA ALA A 261 -44.84 3.24 11.20
C ALA A 261 -45.28 1.90 11.79
N GLU A 262 -46.00 1.91 12.91
CA GLU A 262 -46.62 0.72 13.51
C GLU A 262 -47.69 0.13 12.59
N ALA A 263 -48.57 0.96 12.02
CA ALA A 263 -49.55 0.50 11.04
C ALA A 263 -48.90 -0.15 9.81
N ALA A 264 -47.79 0.42 9.31
CA ALA A 264 -47.02 -0.17 8.22
C ALA A 264 -46.39 -1.51 8.61
N LEU A 265 -45.82 -1.61 9.82
CA LEU A 265 -45.25 -2.84 10.36
C LEU A 265 -46.31 -3.95 10.52
N ASP A 266 -47.51 -3.60 10.97
CA ASP A 266 -48.60 -4.55 11.14
C ASP A 266 -49.07 -5.13 9.81
N GLU A 267 -49.25 -4.28 8.79
CA GLU A 267 -49.62 -4.75 7.45
C GLU A 267 -48.52 -5.61 6.81
N ILE A 268 -47.26 -5.23 6.98
CA ILE A 268 -46.12 -6.05 6.55
C ILE A 268 -46.10 -7.38 7.31
N GLY A 269 -46.30 -7.36 8.63
CA GLY A 269 -46.34 -8.54 9.49
C GLY A 269 -47.45 -9.51 9.09
N LYS A 270 -48.66 -9.01 8.81
CA LYS A 270 -49.78 -9.80 8.27
C LYS A 270 -49.41 -10.43 6.94
N TRP A 271 -48.84 -9.64 6.01
CA TRP A 271 -48.43 -10.14 4.71
C TRP A 271 -47.36 -11.24 4.82
N LEU A 272 -46.34 -11.04 5.66
CA LEU A 272 -45.28 -12.04 5.88
C LEU A 272 -45.85 -13.34 6.45
N ARG A 273 -46.75 -13.28 7.44
CA ARG A 273 -47.43 -14.47 7.99
C ARG A 273 -48.24 -15.21 6.93
N ASN A 274 -49.02 -14.50 6.12
CA ASN A 274 -49.80 -15.09 5.03
C ASN A 274 -48.94 -15.75 3.95
N ASN A 275 -47.67 -15.33 3.83
CA ASN A 275 -46.70 -15.90 2.91
C ASN A 275 -45.67 -16.80 3.63
N LEU A 276 -45.93 -17.23 4.87
CA LEU A 276 -45.05 -18.12 5.65
C LEU A 276 -43.59 -17.64 5.76
N LEU A 277 -43.37 -16.32 5.76
CA LEU A 277 -42.07 -15.70 5.99
C LEU A 277 -41.97 -15.20 7.42
N THR A 278 -40.80 -15.38 8.04
CA THR A 278 -40.57 -15.00 9.45
C THR A 278 -39.68 -13.78 9.54
N LEU A 279 -40.23 -12.68 10.09
CA LEU A 279 -39.44 -11.51 10.46
C LEU A 279 -38.55 -11.84 11.67
N ASN A 280 -37.34 -11.29 11.72
CA ASN A 280 -36.45 -11.38 12.88
C ASN A 280 -36.42 -10.05 13.65
N PRO A 281 -37.20 -9.88 14.74
CA PRO A 281 -37.23 -8.62 15.48
C PRO A 281 -35.88 -8.24 16.10
N SER A 282 -35.08 -9.23 16.51
CA SER A 282 -33.78 -8.98 17.15
C SER A 282 -32.71 -8.45 16.19
N LYS A 283 -32.85 -8.72 14.90
CA LYS A 283 -31.93 -8.24 13.84
C LYS A 283 -32.51 -7.07 13.04
N SER A 284 -33.83 -6.94 13.03
CA SER A 284 -34.50 -5.81 12.42
C SER A 284 -34.29 -4.58 13.28
N THR A 285 -34.01 -3.45 12.64
CA THR A 285 -33.68 -2.19 13.33
C THR A 285 -34.43 -1.03 12.72
N TYR A 286 -34.54 0.06 13.46
CA TYR A 286 -35.05 1.31 12.91
C TYR A 286 -34.22 2.52 13.30
N ILE A 287 -34.30 3.55 12.46
CA ILE A 287 -33.64 4.84 12.63
C ILE A 287 -34.68 5.94 12.49
N THR A 288 -34.69 6.87 13.45
CA THR A 288 -35.40 8.15 13.33
C THR A 288 -34.48 9.16 12.66
N PHE A 289 -34.81 9.60 11.44
CA PHE A 289 -33.98 10.52 10.68
C PHE A 289 -34.33 11.98 10.98
N ALA A 290 -33.31 12.82 11.17
CA ALA A 290 -33.48 14.26 11.38
C ALA A 290 -32.20 15.04 11.03
N HIS A 291 -32.34 16.29 10.58
CA HIS A 291 -31.18 17.18 10.35
C HIS A 291 -30.37 17.45 11.62
N ARG A 292 -31.03 17.50 12.79
CA ARG A 292 -30.39 17.66 14.10
C ARG A 292 -30.83 16.53 15.03
N VAL A 293 -29.85 15.84 15.62
CA VAL A 293 -30.12 14.75 16.58
C VAL A 293 -30.97 15.24 17.76
N SER A 294 -30.81 16.50 18.19
CA SER A 294 -31.62 17.12 19.25
C SER A 294 -33.11 17.26 18.93
N SER A 295 -33.50 17.12 17.66
CA SER A 295 -34.91 17.18 17.23
C SER A 295 -35.57 15.80 17.14
N GLN A 296 -34.84 14.74 17.46
CA GLN A 296 -35.36 13.38 17.55
C GLN A 296 -36.07 13.17 18.90
N PRO A 297 -37.08 12.28 18.94
CA PRO A 297 -37.73 11.93 20.20
C PRO A 297 -36.76 11.15 21.09
N SER A 298 -37.02 11.14 22.40
CA SER A 298 -36.30 10.25 23.32
C SER A 298 -36.62 8.77 23.01
N SER A 299 -35.79 7.85 23.48
CA SER A 299 -36.04 6.41 23.27
C SER A 299 -37.30 5.92 24.01
N ASP A 300 -37.62 6.54 25.15
CA ASP A 300 -38.77 6.18 25.97
C ASP A 300 -40.09 6.66 25.36
N GLU A 301 -40.06 7.75 24.58
CA GLU A 301 -41.24 8.31 23.90
C GLU A 301 -41.54 7.66 22.55
N PHE A 302 -40.54 7.07 21.88
CA PHE A 302 -40.68 6.51 20.52
C PHE A 302 -40.19 5.08 20.46
N SER A 303 -41.11 4.14 20.68
CA SER A 303 -40.87 2.69 20.58
C SER A 303 -41.81 2.08 19.55
N MET A 304 -41.36 1.02 18.87
CA MET A 304 -42.19 0.30 17.89
C MET A 304 -42.22 -1.18 18.23
N ALA A 305 -43.42 -1.72 18.36
CA ALA A 305 -43.66 -3.14 18.57
C ALA A 305 -43.93 -3.87 17.25
N VAL A 306 -43.53 -5.13 17.16
CA VAL A 306 -43.91 -6.03 16.06
C VAL A 306 -45.08 -6.88 16.53
N HIS A 307 -46.32 -6.48 16.20
CA HIS A 307 -47.49 -7.19 16.69
C HIS A 307 -47.68 -8.54 15.99
N SER A 308 -47.71 -9.57 16.84
CA SER A 308 -48.05 -10.95 16.47
C SER A 308 -49.41 -11.37 17.01
N CYS A 309 -50.11 -10.45 17.69
CA CYS A 309 -51.36 -10.70 18.40
C CYS A 309 -52.39 -9.62 18.08
N ASP A 310 -53.67 -9.94 18.27
CA ASP A 310 -54.78 -9.01 18.08
C ASP A 310 -55.07 -8.11 19.31
N ARG A 311 -54.14 -8.05 20.28
CA ARG A 311 -54.28 -7.20 21.47
C ARG A 311 -53.90 -5.74 21.15
N PRO A 312 -54.52 -4.74 21.80
CA PRO A 312 -54.18 -3.33 21.61
C PRO A 312 -52.70 -3.02 21.88
N ALA A 313 -52.14 -2.07 21.13
CA ALA A 313 -50.79 -1.56 21.33
C ALA A 313 -50.60 -1.02 22.76
N GLY A 314 -49.46 -1.34 23.38
CA GLY A 314 -49.13 -0.96 24.77
C GLY A 314 -49.54 -1.94 25.88
N ILE A 315 -50.35 -2.98 25.56
CA ILE A 315 -50.81 -4.00 26.55
C ILE A 315 -50.29 -5.40 26.20
N CYS A 316 -49.67 -5.57 25.03
CA CYS A 316 -49.15 -6.86 24.58
C CYS A 316 -47.65 -7.03 24.84
N GLY A 317 -47.21 -8.24 25.18
CA GLY A 317 -45.79 -8.59 25.31
C GLY A 317 -45.08 -8.88 23.98
N CYS A 318 -45.48 -8.20 22.89
CA CYS A 318 -44.86 -8.41 21.58
C CYS A 318 -43.41 -7.87 21.56
N PRO A 319 -42.53 -8.46 20.75
CA PRO A 319 -41.14 -8.00 20.66
C PRO A 319 -41.07 -6.60 20.05
N HIS A 320 -40.24 -5.74 20.65
CA HIS A 320 -39.95 -4.41 20.14
C HIS A 320 -38.75 -4.41 19.19
N LEU A 321 -38.79 -3.55 18.18
CA LEU A 321 -37.63 -3.29 17.33
C LEU A 321 -36.60 -2.44 18.08
N VAL A 322 -35.32 -2.64 17.76
CA VAL A 322 -34.24 -1.86 18.37
C VAL A 322 -34.01 -0.57 17.58
N ARG A 323 -34.13 0.58 18.26
CA ARG A 323 -33.70 1.87 17.73
C ARG A 323 -32.18 1.94 17.72
N VAL A 324 -31.60 2.31 16.58
CA VAL A 324 -30.15 2.47 16.45
C VAL A 324 -29.78 3.85 15.90
N PRO A 325 -28.65 4.45 16.31
CA PRO A 325 -28.19 5.72 15.75
C PRO A 325 -27.62 5.58 14.34
N PHE A 326 -27.21 4.36 13.96
CA PHE A 326 -26.76 4.01 12.62
C PHE A 326 -27.00 2.53 12.33
N THR A 327 -27.20 2.18 11.07
CA THR A 327 -27.37 0.79 10.62
C THR A 327 -26.66 0.54 9.30
N LYS A 328 -26.30 -0.72 9.05
CA LYS A 328 -25.68 -1.11 7.78
C LYS A 328 -26.76 -1.56 6.81
N TYR A 329 -26.90 -0.86 5.69
CA TYR A 329 -27.82 -1.20 4.62
C TYR A 329 -27.05 -1.37 3.31
N LEU A 330 -27.17 -2.55 2.69
CA LEU A 330 -26.52 -2.91 1.41
C LEU A 330 -25.03 -2.52 1.31
N GLY A 331 -24.29 -2.67 2.41
CA GLY A 331 -22.85 -2.40 2.46
C GLY A 331 -22.45 -0.97 2.88
N VAL A 332 -23.40 -0.05 2.95
CA VAL A 332 -23.19 1.35 3.40
C VAL A 332 -23.73 1.49 4.84
N ILE A 333 -23.20 2.43 5.62
CA ILE A 333 -23.69 2.71 6.98
C ILE A 333 -24.50 4.00 6.92
N LEU A 334 -25.80 3.91 7.20
CA LEU A 334 -26.70 5.05 7.29
C LEU A 334 -26.72 5.52 8.75
N ASP A 335 -26.38 6.78 9.01
CA ASP A 335 -26.56 7.43 10.31
C ASP A 335 -27.85 8.26 10.34
N SER A 336 -28.36 8.52 11.54
CA SER A 336 -29.64 9.22 11.77
C SER A 336 -29.70 10.65 11.23
N SER A 337 -28.58 11.23 10.83
CA SER A 337 -28.50 12.55 10.18
C SER A 337 -28.02 12.51 8.73
N LEU A 338 -27.76 11.32 8.18
CA LEU A 338 -27.13 11.09 6.88
C LEU A 338 -25.86 11.95 6.65
N ASN A 339 -25.06 12.12 7.70
CA ASN A 339 -23.81 12.88 7.65
C ASN A 339 -22.61 12.01 7.22
N TRP A 340 -22.79 10.69 7.15
CA TRP A 340 -21.84 9.68 6.68
C TRP A 340 -20.55 9.54 7.50
N HIS A 341 -20.43 10.20 8.67
CA HIS A 341 -19.22 10.16 9.49
C HIS A 341 -18.83 8.74 9.88
N GLN A 342 -19.81 7.94 10.31
CA GLN A 342 -19.58 6.56 10.75
C GLN A 342 -19.17 5.65 9.58
N HIS A 343 -19.78 5.85 8.41
CA HIS A 343 -19.42 5.14 7.19
C HIS A 343 -17.97 5.46 6.78
N ILE A 344 -17.64 6.74 6.69
CA ILE A 344 -16.32 7.23 6.28
C ILE A 344 -15.25 6.79 7.29
N SER A 345 -15.51 6.85 8.59
CA SER A 345 -14.58 6.36 9.62
C SER A 345 -14.26 4.87 9.45
N THR A 346 -15.29 4.07 9.15
CA THR A 346 -15.13 2.63 8.89
C THR A 346 -14.31 2.38 7.61
N LEU A 347 -14.56 3.15 6.55
CA LEU A 347 -13.76 3.10 5.31
C LEU A 347 -12.30 3.46 5.56
N VAL A 348 -12.02 4.55 6.29
CA VAL A 348 -10.66 4.98 6.68
C VAL A 348 -9.92 3.85 7.39
N SER A 349 -10.56 3.18 8.34
CA SER A 349 -9.96 2.07 9.08
C SER A 349 -9.59 0.91 8.15
N ARG A 350 -10.47 0.56 7.19
CA ARG A 350 -10.19 -0.49 6.19
C ARG A 350 -9.04 -0.11 5.26
N VAL A 351 -9.01 1.12 4.74
CA VAL A 351 -7.93 1.62 3.88
C VAL A 351 -6.59 1.64 4.64
N ARG A 352 -6.57 2.04 5.90
CA ARG A 352 -5.34 2.05 6.73
C ARG A 352 -4.76 0.65 6.91
N LYS A 353 -5.59 -0.39 7.06
CA LYS A 353 -5.11 -1.78 7.13
C LYS A 353 -4.38 -2.21 5.85
N LEU A 354 -4.78 -1.68 4.69
CA LEU A 354 -4.11 -1.95 3.42
C LEU A 354 -2.70 -1.35 3.37
N ILE A 355 -2.43 -0.24 4.07
CA ILE A 355 -1.08 0.38 4.10
C ILE A 355 -0.01 -0.62 4.54
N TYR A 356 -0.33 -1.48 5.52
CA TYR A 356 0.58 -2.53 5.96
C TYR A 356 0.82 -3.60 4.88
N ILE A 357 -0.24 -3.99 4.17
CA ILE A 357 -0.16 -4.94 3.06
C ILE A 357 0.70 -4.35 1.94
N PHE A 358 0.47 -3.10 1.55
CA PHE A 358 1.29 -2.37 0.58
C PHE A 358 2.74 -2.28 1.01
N ARG A 359 3.00 -2.00 2.29
CA ARG A 359 4.35 -1.93 2.83
C ARG A 359 5.09 -3.25 2.68
N ARG A 360 4.43 -4.39 2.93
CA ARG A 360 5.03 -5.73 2.75
C ARG A 360 5.21 -6.09 1.28
N LEU A 361 4.20 -5.83 0.46
CA LEU A 361 4.23 -6.18 -0.96
C LEU A 361 5.21 -5.33 -1.75
N ARG A 362 5.46 -4.09 -1.35
CA ARG A 362 6.44 -3.19 -1.99
C ARG A 362 7.82 -3.84 -2.13
N ASP A 363 8.21 -4.65 -1.16
CA ASP A 363 9.55 -5.23 -1.11
C ASP A 363 9.69 -6.47 -2.03
N VAL A 364 8.59 -6.96 -2.62
CA VAL A 364 8.56 -8.22 -3.40
C VAL A 364 7.85 -8.08 -4.75
N ALA A 365 6.94 -7.11 -4.90
CA ALA A 365 6.08 -6.94 -6.07
C ALA A 365 6.49 -5.75 -6.93
N ASN A 366 6.34 -5.90 -8.25
CA ASN A 366 6.58 -4.82 -9.20
C ASN A 366 5.47 -3.74 -9.16
N PRO A 367 5.70 -2.55 -9.72
CA PRO A 367 4.73 -1.44 -9.67
C PRO A 367 3.36 -1.77 -10.29
N GLU A 368 3.30 -2.58 -11.34
CA GLU A 368 2.04 -2.97 -12.00
C GLU A 368 1.19 -3.89 -11.09
N ILE A 369 1.83 -4.82 -10.38
CA ILE A 369 1.17 -5.65 -9.38
C ILE A 369 0.68 -4.77 -8.23
N LEU A 370 1.50 -3.84 -7.73
CA LEU A 370 1.10 -2.92 -6.67
C LEU A 370 -0.10 -2.06 -7.09
N LYS A 371 -0.12 -1.55 -8.33
CA LYS A 371 -1.25 -0.81 -8.90
C LYS A 371 -2.49 -1.69 -8.98
N THR A 372 -2.35 -2.92 -9.46
CA THR A 372 -3.46 -3.88 -9.53
C THR A 372 -4.03 -4.15 -8.13
N VAL A 373 -3.16 -4.38 -7.14
CA VAL A 373 -3.56 -4.57 -5.73
C VAL A 373 -4.29 -3.32 -5.20
N TYR A 374 -3.85 -2.12 -5.58
CA TYR A 374 -4.49 -0.86 -5.15
C TYR A 374 -5.88 -0.72 -5.73
N LEU A 375 -6.02 -0.92 -7.04
CA LEU A 375 -7.30 -0.86 -7.72
C LEU A 375 -8.26 -1.93 -7.15
N SER A 376 -7.76 -3.12 -6.89
CA SER A 376 -8.55 -4.27 -6.42
C SER A 376 -9.00 -4.14 -4.98
N LEU A 377 -8.15 -3.64 -4.07
CA LEU A 377 -8.41 -3.66 -2.63
C LEU A 377 -8.78 -2.29 -2.04
N ALA A 378 -8.20 -1.20 -2.55
CA ALA A 378 -8.42 0.14 -2.02
C ALA A 378 -9.44 0.93 -2.86
N GLN A 379 -9.26 1.00 -4.18
CA GLN A 379 -10.18 1.76 -5.04
C GLN A 379 -11.58 1.14 -5.03
N SER A 380 -11.69 -0.19 -5.09
CA SER A 380 -12.98 -0.89 -5.08
C SER A 380 -13.86 -0.55 -3.86
N ILE A 381 -13.28 -0.47 -2.67
CA ILE A 381 -14.01 -0.11 -1.44
C ILE A 381 -14.31 1.39 -1.34
N LEU A 382 -13.48 2.24 -1.95
CA LEU A 382 -13.68 3.69 -1.98
C LEU A 382 -14.71 4.14 -3.02
N SER A 383 -14.90 3.36 -4.09
CA SER A 383 -15.82 3.69 -5.18
C SER A 383 -17.25 3.21 -4.90
N TYR A 384 -17.41 2.29 -3.95
CA TYR A 384 -18.68 1.62 -3.69
C TYR A 384 -19.74 2.59 -3.15
N CYS A 385 -20.87 2.70 -3.87
CA CYS A 385 -21.99 3.59 -3.56
C CYS A 385 -21.62 5.07 -3.38
N ILE A 386 -20.57 5.54 -4.08
CA ILE A 386 -20.07 6.91 -3.93
C ILE A 386 -21.11 7.99 -4.23
N PRO A 387 -22.11 7.83 -5.12
CA PRO A 387 -23.11 8.88 -5.32
C PRO A 387 -24.02 9.12 -4.10
N ALA A 388 -24.13 8.15 -3.18
CA ALA A 388 -24.94 8.32 -1.97
C ALA A 388 -24.20 9.13 -0.88
N TRP A 389 -22.92 8.83 -0.64
CA TRP A 389 -22.16 9.41 0.48
C TRP A 389 -21.04 10.35 0.06
N GLY A 390 -20.69 10.43 -1.23
CA GLY A 390 -19.61 11.25 -1.76
C GLY A 390 -19.84 12.76 -1.60
N GLY A 391 -21.09 13.16 -1.35
CA GLY A 391 -21.48 14.54 -0.98
C GLY A 391 -21.38 14.85 0.51
N ALA A 392 -20.79 13.96 1.33
CA ALA A 392 -20.57 14.21 2.76
C ALA A 392 -19.73 15.47 3.02
N ASP A 393 -19.79 15.96 4.26
CA ASP A 393 -19.08 17.18 4.64
C ASP A 393 -17.56 17.06 4.44
N LYS A 394 -16.93 18.21 4.16
CA LYS A 394 -15.49 18.27 3.87
C LYS A 394 -14.65 17.67 5.00
N THR A 395 -15.09 17.79 6.27
CA THR A 395 -14.32 17.29 7.42
C THR A 395 -14.25 15.77 7.44
N ALA A 396 -15.36 15.09 7.16
CA ALA A 396 -15.39 13.64 7.04
C ALA A 396 -14.56 13.18 5.83
N MET A 397 -14.78 13.80 4.66
CA MET A 397 -14.06 13.45 3.42
C MET A 397 -12.54 13.63 3.53
N LEU A 398 -12.08 14.69 4.21
CA LEU A 398 -10.66 14.93 4.47
C LEU A 398 -9.97 13.75 5.21
N ARG A 399 -10.69 13.05 6.11
CA ARG A 399 -10.12 11.90 6.82
C ARG A 399 -9.85 10.73 5.87
N LEU A 400 -10.75 10.49 4.93
CA LEU A 400 -10.65 9.44 3.91
C LEU A 400 -9.53 9.72 2.92
N GLU A 401 -9.48 10.96 2.41
CA GLU A 401 -8.45 11.38 1.47
C GLU A 401 -7.06 11.36 2.11
N ARG A 402 -6.93 11.75 3.39
CA ARG A 402 -5.65 11.62 4.12
C ARG A 402 -5.16 10.17 4.18
N ALA A 403 -6.06 9.20 4.35
CA ALA A 403 -5.72 7.78 4.38
C ALA A 403 -5.32 7.26 2.98
N GLN A 404 -6.04 7.65 1.93
CA GLN A 404 -5.72 7.30 0.54
C GLN A 404 -4.38 7.91 0.09
N ARG A 405 -4.14 9.18 0.41
CA ARG A 405 -2.95 9.93 -0.03
C ARG A 405 -1.68 9.56 0.74
N ALA A 406 -1.78 8.95 1.92
CA ALA A 406 -0.63 8.38 2.62
C ALA A 406 0.07 7.30 1.79
N VAL A 407 -0.70 6.50 1.03
CA VAL A 407 -0.16 5.47 0.12
C VAL A 407 0.57 6.11 -1.07
N LEU A 408 0.01 7.18 -1.66
CA LEU A 408 0.60 7.88 -2.81
C LEU A 408 1.89 8.66 -2.45
N LYS A 409 1.97 9.21 -1.23
CA LYS A 409 3.16 9.94 -0.76
C LYS A 409 4.38 9.05 -0.58
N VAL A 410 4.18 7.82 -0.10
CA VAL A 410 5.25 6.83 0.00
C VAL A 410 5.80 6.50 -1.39
N LEU A 411 4.94 6.41 -2.41
CA LEU A 411 5.35 6.15 -3.79
C LEU A 411 6.22 7.28 -4.35
N ALA A 412 5.83 8.54 -4.17
CA ALA A 412 6.63 9.70 -4.63
C ALA A 412 8.01 9.78 -3.96
N SER A 413 8.10 9.50 -2.66
CA SER A 413 9.40 9.44 -1.97
C SER A 413 10.27 8.27 -2.42
N VAL A 414 9.68 7.12 -2.76
CA VAL A 414 10.45 5.98 -3.30
C VAL A 414 11.05 6.33 -4.66
N VAL A 415 10.25 6.92 -5.56
CA VAL A 415 10.72 7.35 -6.89
C VAL A 415 11.87 8.35 -6.78
N ALA A 416 11.73 9.36 -5.91
CA ALA A 416 12.80 10.35 -5.69
C ALA A 416 14.09 9.76 -5.10
N ASN A 417 14.02 8.61 -4.42
CA ASN A 417 15.19 7.94 -3.86
C ASN A 417 15.79 6.87 -4.78
N LEU A 418 15.17 6.53 -5.92
CA LEU A 418 15.76 5.60 -6.90
C LEU A 418 17.11 6.06 -7.41
N GLY A 419 17.30 7.37 -7.62
CA GLY A 419 18.61 7.93 -8.00
C GLY A 419 19.71 7.64 -6.96
N THR A 420 19.38 7.53 -5.67
CA THR A 420 20.40 7.23 -4.62
C THR A 420 20.90 5.79 -4.67
N ILE A 421 20.11 4.88 -5.25
CA ILE A 421 20.54 3.50 -5.54
C ILE A 421 21.69 3.54 -6.54
N ASN A 422 21.65 4.45 -7.51
CA ASN A 422 22.70 4.57 -8.50
C ASN A 422 24.06 4.93 -7.89
N THR A 423 24.09 5.84 -6.90
CA THR A 423 25.31 6.13 -6.13
C THR A 423 25.88 4.87 -5.46
N GLY A 424 25.01 4.01 -4.92
CA GLY A 424 25.40 2.71 -4.37
C GLY A 424 25.97 1.76 -5.42
N MET A 425 25.35 1.71 -6.60
CA MET A 425 25.84 0.89 -7.71
C MET A 425 27.22 1.34 -8.18
N ALA A 426 27.48 2.66 -8.23
CA ALA A 426 28.78 3.19 -8.60
C ALA A 426 29.92 2.70 -7.67
N PHE A 427 29.62 2.53 -6.37
CA PHE A 427 30.56 2.05 -5.36
C PHE A 427 30.76 0.53 -5.41
N GLY A 428 29.67 -0.24 -5.62
CA GLY A 428 29.74 -1.71 -5.67
C GLY A 428 30.35 -2.26 -6.96
N PHE A 429 30.29 -1.53 -8.07
CA PHE A 429 30.75 -1.99 -9.39
C PHE A 429 32.23 -2.40 -9.40
N SER A 430 33.11 -1.57 -8.82
CA SER A 430 34.56 -1.80 -8.82
C SER A 430 34.93 -3.13 -8.16
N ALA A 431 34.22 -3.52 -7.10
CA ALA A 431 34.56 -4.72 -6.32
C ALA A 431 34.46 -6.00 -7.14
N VAL A 432 33.55 -6.04 -8.11
CA VAL A 432 33.32 -7.21 -8.95
C VAL A 432 33.99 -7.04 -10.32
N ALA A 433 34.03 -5.82 -10.85
CA ALA A 433 34.59 -5.55 -12.16
C ALA A 433 36.13 -5.64 -12.19
N LEU A 434 36.85 -5.13 -11.18
CA LEU A 434 38.32 -5.09 -11.20
C LEU A 434 38.95 -6.49 -11.22
N PRO A 435 38.53 -7.46 -10.40
CA PRO A 435 39.07 -8.82 -10.47
C PRO A 435 38.80 -9.49 -11.82
N GLN A 436 37.65 -9.22 -12.45
CA GLN A 436 37.34 -9.75 -13.78
C GLN A 436 38.22 -9.12 -14.87
N MET A 437 38.51 -7.82 -14.76
CA MET A 437 39.34 -7.07 -15.70
C MET A 437 40.83 -7.42 -15.61
N GLN A 438 41.31 -7.79 -14.42
CA GLN A 438 42.69 -8.21 -14.16
C GLN A 438 42.91 -9.71 -14.38
N GLY A 439 41.84 -10.49 -14.56
CA GLY A 439 41.92 -11.94 -14.79
C GLY A 439 42.47 -12.32 -16.17
N ALA A 440 43.00 -13.53 -16.29
CA ALA A 440 43.66 -14.03 -17.51
C ALA A 440 42.75 -14.10 -18.75
N ASN A 441 41.43 -14.20 -18.56
CA ASN A 441 40.42 -14.27 -19.64
C ASN A 441 39.71 -12.91 -19.88
N SER A 442 40.32 -11.80 -19.46
CA SER A 442 39.72 -10.48 -19.60
C SER A 442 39.66 -10.03 -21.06
N THR A 443 38.51 -9.49 -21.48
CA THR A 443 38.31 -8.85 -22.79
C THR A 443 39.07 -7.53 -22.93
N LEU A 444 39.42 -6.89 -21.80
CA LEU A 444 40.18 -5.65 -21.76
C LEU A 444 41.11 -5.73 -20.54
N PRO A 445 42.34 -6.25 -20.67
CA PRO A 445 43.27 -6.39 -19.55
C PRO A 445 43.74 -5.02 -19.06
N VAL A 446 43.82 -4.87 -17.74
CA VAL A 446 44.08 -3.58 -17.08
C VAL A 446 45.20 -3.73 -16.05
N THR A 447 46.14 -2.79 -16.00
CA THR A 447 47.21 -2.81 -14.99
C THR A 447 46.69 -2.41 -13.61
N GLU A 448 47.45 -2.69 -12.54
CA GLU A 448 47.05 -2.33 -11.17
C GLU A 448 46.87 -0.81 -10.99
N ASP A 449 47.74 0.02 -11.59
CA ASP A 449 47.57 1.47 -11.56
C ASP A 449 46.31 1.91 -12.32
N GLN A 450 46.07 1.36 -13.52
CA GLN A 450 44.86 1.65 -14.27
C GLN A 450 43.60 1.20 -13.53
N ALA A 451 43.61 0.04 -12.88
CA ALA A 451 42.52 -0.47 -12.04
C ALA A 451 42.21 0.48 -10.87
N SER A 452 43.25 0.99 -10.20
CA SER A 452 43.08 1.97 -9.11
C SER A 452 42.46 3.30 -9.58
N TRP A 453 42.73 3.72 -10.82
CA TRP A 453 42.07 4.86 -11.45
C TRP A 453 40.60 4.55 -11.80
N ILE A 454 40.29 3.39 -12.38
CA ILE A 454 38.90 2.95 -12.62
C ILE A 454 38.08 2.95 -11.32
N ALA A 455 38.69 2.45 -10.24
CA ALA A 455 38.06 2.39 -8.92
C ALA A 455 37.73 3.78 -8.39
N SER A 456 38.70 4.70 -8.45
CA SER A 456 38.66 6.00 -7.79
C SER A 456 38.01 7.12 -8.61
N LEU A 457 37.94 7.02 -9.94
CA LEU A 457 37.43 8.08 -10.82
C LEU A 457 35.95 8.44 -10.58
N SER A 458 35.12 7.47 -10.19
CA SER A 458 33.73 7.78 -9.78
C SER A 458 33.71 8.71 -8.57
N SER A 459 34.61 8.49 -7.61
CA SER A 459 34.74 9.32 -6.42
C SER A 459 35.39 10.67 -6.72
N ALA A 460 36.23 10.77 -7.76
CA ALA A 460 36.81 12.02 -8.23
C ALA A 460 35.78 12.94 -8.93
N GLY A 461 34.84 12.37 -9.69
CA GLY A 461 33.76 13.13 -10.35
C GLY A 461 32.67 13.63 -9.39
N THR A 462 32.53 12.98 -8.23
CA THR A 462 31.44 13.25 -7.28
C THR A 462 31.49 14.66 -6.66
N PRO A 463 32.65 15.19 -6.20
CA PRO A 463 32.78 16.57 -5.71
C PRO A 463 32.24 17.63 -6.67
N VAL A 464 32.59 17.51 -7.96
CA VAL A 464 32.13 18.44 -9.00
C VAL A 464 30.61 18.37 -9.13
N GLY A 465 30.04 17.16 -9.11
CA GLY A 465 28.61 16.94 -9.15
C GLY A 465 27.87 17.55 -7.96
N CYS A 466 28.42 17.47 -6.75
CA CYS A 466 27.80 18.04 -5.55
C CYS A 466 27.72 19.57 -5.61
N ILE A 467 28.76 20.24 -6.13
CA ILE A 467 28.77 21.70 -6.30
C ILE A 467 27.77 22.11 -7.39
N LEU A 468 27.82 21.45 -8.55
CA LEU A 468 26.94 21.74 -9.69
C LEU A 468 25.46 21.55 -9.31
N SER A 469 25.15 20.51 -8.54
CA SER A 469 23.79 20.25 -8.07
C SER A 469 23.23 21.33 -7.15
N GLY A 470 24.06 21.91 -6.28
CA GLY A 470 23.62 23.01 -5.42
C GLY A 470 23.15 24.21 -6.25
N TYR A 471 23.98 24.60 -7.23
CA TYR A 471 23.65 25.70 -8.15
C TYR A 471 22.40 25.41 -8.99
N LEU A 472 22.29 24.21 -9.59
CA LEU A 472 21.14 23.84 -10.42
C LEU A 472 19.82 23.79 -9.62
N MET A 473 19.86 23.29 -8.38
CA MET A 473 18.66 23.18 -7.54
C MET A 473 18.05 24.54 -7.19
N ASP A 474 18.88 25.57 -7.10
CA ASP A 474 18.45 26.95 -6.89
C ASP A 474 18.08 27.64 -8.21
N ALA A 475 18.81 27.37 -9.31
CA ALA A 475 18.58 27.99 -10.61
C ALA A 475 17.33 27.47 -11.34
N ILE A 476 17.16 26.14 -11.44
CA ILE A 476 16.10 25.50 -12.24
C ILE A 476 15.08 24.70 -11.43
N GLY A 477 15.31 24.53 -10.12
CA GLY A 477 14.41 23.81 -9.22
C GLY A 477 14.82 22.37 -8.93
N ARG A 478 14.15 21.74 -7.96
CA ARG A 478 14.55 20.43 -7.42
C ARG A 478 14.25 19.31 -8.41
N ARG A 479 13.06 19.31 -9.02
CA ARG A 479 12.65 18.28 -9.98
C ARG A 479 13.47 18.31 -11.28
N PRO A 480 13.61 19.45 -11.99
CA PRO A 480 14.45 19.50 -13.19
C PRO A 480 15.90 19.12 -12.91
N THR A 481 16.44 19.52 -11.75
CA THR A 481 17.79 19.09 -11.35
C THR A 481 17.88 17.57 -11.26
N LEU A 482 16.93 16.91 -10.59
CA LEU A 482 16.87 15.43 -10.51
C LEU A 482 16.69 14.74 -11.87
N ILE A 483 16.12 15.41 -12.88
CA ILE A 483 16.04 14.86 -14.25
C ILE A 483 17.40 14.99 -14.94
N VAL A 484 18.03 16.16 -14.82
CA VAL A 484 19.35 16.45 -15.40
C VAL A 484 20.42 15.52 -14.81
N THR A 485 20.29 15.14 -13.53
CA THR A 485 21.26 14.24 -12.87
C THR A 485 21.31 12.83 -13.47
N GLU A 486 20.19 12.35 -14.04
CA GLU A 486 20.12 10.99 -14.61
C GLU A 486 20.83 10.90 -15.97
N ILE A 487 20.96 12.02 -16.70
CA ILE A 487 21.61 12.06 -18.02
C ILE A 487 23.09 11.60 -17.96
N PRO A 488 23.98 12.19 -17.13
CA PRO A 488 25.36 11.73 -17.03
C PRO A 488 25.46 10.31 -16.45
N LEU A 489 24.49 9.85 -15.66
CA LEU A 489 24.47 8.49 -15.14
C LEU A 489 24.18 7.45 -16.23
N ILE A 490 23.15 7.68 -17.04
CA ILE A 490 22.79 6.80 -18.17
C ILE A 490 23.94 6.77 -19.17
N LEU A 491 24.45 7.93 -19.58
CA LEU A 491 25.56 8.00 -20.53
C LEU A 491 26.83 7.35 -19.96
N GLY A 492 27.12 7.57 -18.68
CA GLY A 492 28.28 6.97 -18.02
C GLY A 492 28.21 5.45 -17.96
N TRP A 493 27.06 4.87 -17.60
CA TRP A 493 26.88 3.41 -17.60
C TRP A 493 26.92 2.80 -18.99
N LEU A 494 26.34 3.45 -20.00
CA LEU A 494 26.41 2.99 -21.39
C LEU A 494 27.85 3.04 -21.92
N LEU A 495 28.61 4.10 -21.61
CA LEU A 495 30.02 4.20 -21.98
C LEU A 495 30.86 3.10 -21.31
N VAL A 496 30.58 2.75 -20.06
CA VAL A 496 31.26 1.61 -19.41
C VAL A 496 30.84 0.29 -20.07
N ALA A 497 29.56 0.09 -20.37
CA ALA A 497 29.05 -1.15 -20.96
C ALA A 497 29.65 -1.44 -22.36
N PHE A 498 29.83 -0.40 -23.18
CA PHE A 498 30.39 -0.51 -24.53
C PHE A 498 31.91 -0.22 -24.59
N ALA A 499 32.60 -0.18 -23.44
CA ALA A 499 34.00 0.22 -23.40
C ALA A 499 34.91 -0.74 -24.18
N GLN A 500 35.61 -0.21 -25.18
CA GLN A 500 36.61 -0.93 -25.98
C GLN A 500 38.06 -0.58 -25.59
N ASN A 501 38.24 0.46 -24.77
CA ASN A 501 39.55 0.93 -24.31
C ASN A 501 39.46 1.56 -22.92
N VAL A 502 40.61 1.68 -22.24
CA VAL A 502 40.70 2.21 -20.87
C VAL A 502 40.22 3.67 -20.75
N PRO A 503 40.52 4.59 -21.70
CA PRO A 503 39.99 5.96 -21.65
C PRO A 503 38.47 6.03 -21.63
N MET A 504 37.77 5.16 -22.37
CA MET A 504 36.30 5.09 -22.36
C MET A 504 35.76 4.68 -20.99
N LEU A 505 36.45 3.76 -20.29
CA LEU A 505 36.14 3.44 -18.89
C LEU A 505 36.36 4.64 -17.97
N TYR A 506 37.44 5.40 -18.15
CA TYR A 506 37.72 6.58 -17.34
C TYR A 506 36.65 7.66 -17.49
N VAL A 507 36.27 7.99 -18.73
CA VAL A 507 35.20 8.96 -19.00
C VAL A 507 33.87 8.46 -18.45
N GLY A 508 33.53 7.19 -18.67
CA GLY A 508 32.30 6.58 -18.15
C GLY A 508 32.22 6.65 -16.62
N ARG A 509 33.30 6.26 -15.92
CA ARG A 509 33.38 6.31 -14.44
C ARG A 509 33.31 7.75 -13.93
N LEU A 510 33.94 8.71 -14.61
CA LEU A 510 33.88 10.12 -14.24
C LEU A 510 32.45 10.67 -14.36
N LEU A 511 31.72 10.33 -15.43
CA LEU A 511 30.32 10.73 -15.63
C LEU A 511 29.37 10.08 -14.60
N ILE A 512 29.56 8.79 -14.29
CA ILE A 512 28.81 8.11 -13.21
C ILE A 512 29.08 8.83 -11.87
N GLY A 513 30.33 9.22 -11.62
CA GLY A 513 30.72 10.00 -10.45
C GLY A 513 30.03 11.36 -10.39
N LEU A 514 30.08 12.12 -11.49
CA LEU A 514 29.43 13.41 -11.64
C LEU A 514 27.94 13.31 -11.31
N GLY A 515 27.21 12.40 -11.97
CA GLY A 515 25.78 12.23 -11.72
C GLY A 515 25.47 11.74 -10.31
N SER A 516 26.28 10.85 -9.73
CA SER A 516 26.12 10.38 -8.35
C SER A 516 26.27 11.51 -7.34
N GLY A 517 27.18 12.45 -7.59
CA GLY A 517 27.35 13.66 -6.78
C GLY A 517 26.19 14.63 -6.94
N MET A 518 25.61 14.70 -8.13
CA MET A 518 24.48 15.58 -8.39
C MET A 518 23.18 15.10 -7.74
N VAL A 519 22.93 13.79 -7.65
CA VAL A 519 21.64 13.24 -7.13
C VAL A 519 21.47 13.44 -5.62
N GLY A 520 22.56 13.36 -4.86
CA GLY A 520 22.49 13.21 -3.40
C GLY A 520 21.83 14.38 -2.65
N ALA A 521 22.06 15.63 -3.06
CA ALA A 521 21.45 16.79 -2.42
C ALA A 521 19.97 17.01 -2.87
N PRO A 522 19.64 17.02 -4.16
CA PRO A 522 18.28 17.27 -4.65
C PRO A 522 17.30 16.18 -4.22
N ALA A 523 17.70 14.91 -4.20
CA ALA A 523 16.82 13.81 -3.79
C ALA A 523 16.38 13.97 -2.32
N ARG A 524 17.31 14.36 -1.44
CA ARG A 524 17.04 14.61 -0.02
C ARG A 524 16.18 15.85 0.18
N VAL A 525 16.50 16.95 -0.50
CA VAL A 525 15.75 18.21 -0.38
C VAL A 525 14.33 18.04 -0.91
N TYR A 526 14.17 17.45 -2.10
CA TYR A 526 12.87 17.16 -2.69
C TYR A 526 12.01 16.28 -1.76
N THR A 527 12.58 15.19 -1.25
CA THR A 527 11.88 14.30 -0.31
C THR A 527 11.44 15.04 0.95
N CYS A 528 12.28 15.91 1.52
CA CYS A 528 11.94 16.68 2.72
C CYS A 528 10.86 17.76 2.46
N GLU A 529 10.92 18.46 1.33
CA GLU A 529 9.98 19.52 0.97
C GLU A 529 8.60 18.96 0.63
N VAL A 530 8.52 17.80 -0.03
CA VAL A 530 7.24 17.15 -0.36
C VAL A 530 6.62 16.45 0.85
N SER A 531 7.43 15.97 1.80
CA SER A 531 6.99 15.21 2.97
C SER A 531 6.49 16.07 4.13
N GLN A 532 5.55 15.52 4.90
CA GLN A 532 5.07 16.16 6.13
C GLN A 532 6.13 16.12 7.24
N PRO A 533 6.18 17.13 8.14
CA PRO A 533 7.23 17.27 9.15
C PRO A 533 7.54 15.99 9.96
N HIS A 534 6.51 15.24 10.36
CA HIS A 534 6.67 14.02 11.16
C HIS A 534 7.26 12.82 10.38
N LEU A 535 7.26 12.86 9.04
CA LEU A 535 7.81 11.80 8.17
C LEU A 535 9.22 12.13 7.64
N ARG A 536 9.65 13.39 7.69
CA ARG A 536 10.90 13.88 7.07
C ARG A 536 12.13 13.10 7.51
N GLY A 537 12.30 12.85 8.81
CA GLY A 537 13.47 12.14 9.32
C GLY A 537 13.56 10.68 8.85
N MET A 538 12.42 10.00 8.68
CA MET A 538 12.38 8.62 8.19
C MET A 538 12.57 8.54 6.67
N LEU A 539 11.96 9.46 5.93
CA LEU A 539 12.06 9.49 4.47
C LEU A 539 13.42 10.03 3.99
N GLY A 540 14.04 10.94 4.74
CA GLY A 540 15.42 11.37 4.48
C GLY A 540 16.45 10.26 4.71
N ALA A 541 16.19 9.34 5.63
CA ALA A 541 17.03 8.17 5.88
C ALA A 541 16.95 7.10 4.78
N LEU A 542 15.93 7.17 3.91
CA LEU A 542 15.75 6.24 2.79
C LEU A 542 16.91 6.34 1.78
N ALA A 543 17.55 7.51 1.66
CA ALA A 543 18.71 7.71 0.79
C ALA A 543 19.88 6.79 1.16
N SER A 544 20.19 6.63 2.46
CA SER A 544 21.25 5.74 2.92
C SER A 544 20.93 4.27 2.64
N VAL A 545 19.65 3.89 2.79
CA VAL A 545 19.17 2.55 2.42
C VAL A 545 19.29 2.32 0.92
N GLY A 546 19.01 3.35 0.10
CA GLY A 546 19.20 3.32 -1.35
C GLY A 546 20.64 3.02 -1.74
N VAL A 547 21.61 3.74 -1.19
CA VAL A 547 23.05 3.51 -1.43
C VAL A 547 23.45 2.08 -1.05
N SER A 548 23.06 1.60 0.14
CA SER A 548 23.38 0.23 0.55
C SER A 548 22.73 -0.83 -0.35
N SER A 549 21.51 -0.57 -0.83
CA SER A 549 20.81 -1.47 -1.76
C SER A 549 21.49 -1.50 -3.13
N GLY A 550 21.99 -0.37 -3.63
CA GLY A 550 22.76 -0.30 -4.87
C GLY A 550 24.05 -1.12 -4.82
N VAL A 551 24.76 -1.09 -3.69
CA VAL A 551 25.96 -1.93 -3.49
C VAL A 551 25.59 -3.42 -3.55
N LEU A 552 24.52 -3.83 -2.86
CA LEU A 552 24.06 -5.22 -2.89
C LEU A 552 23.66 -5.67 -4.30
N ILE A 553 22.95 -4.83 -5.07
CA ILE A 553 22.56 -5.13 -6.46
C ILE A 553 23.80 -5.46 -7.30
N GLN A 554 24.87 -4.67 -7.18
CA GLN A 554 26.11 -4.90 -7.92
C GLN A 554 26.80 -6.19 -7.50
N TYR A 555 26.83 -6.49 -6.21
CA TYR A 555 27.44 -7.73 -5.72
C TYR A 555 26.69 -8.97 -6.22
N VAL A 556 25.36 -8.94 -6.21
CA VAL A 556 24.53 -10.05 -6.69
C VAL A 556 24.65 -10.21 -8.19
N ILE A 557 24.38 -9.17 -8.98
CA ILE A 557 24.39 -9.28 -10.45
C ILE A 557 25.82 -9.51 -10.95
N GLY A 558 26.81 -8.83 -10.38
CA GLY A 558 28.21 -8.96 -10.78
C GLY A 558 28.79 -10.33 -10.50
N SER A 559 28.32 -11.04 -9.47
CA SER A 559 28.76 -12.43 -9.21
C SER A 559 28.35 -13.41 -10.31
N ALA A 560 27.30 -13.10 -11.07
CA ALA A 560 26.71 -13.99 -12.06
C ALA A 560 26.95 -13.53 -13.52
N THR A 561 27.50 -12.33 -13.73
CA THR A 561 27.60 -11.70 -15.06
C THR A 561 28.95 -11.06 -15.30
N SER A 562 29.27 -10.80 -16.58
CA SER A 562 30.46 -10.02 -16.94
C SER A 562 30.29 -8.54 -16.60
N TRP A 563 31.41 -7.84 -16.36
CA TRP A 563 31.41 -6.42 -16.02
C TRP A 563 30.72 -5.52 -17.06
N GLN A 564 30.72 -5.88 -18.36
CA GLN A 564 29.99 -5.13 -19.40
C GLN A 564 28.48 -5.29 -19.27
N ILE A 565 28.00 -6.53 -19.06
CA ILE A 565 26.57 -6.81 -18.89
C ILE A 565 26.09 -6.15 -17.58
N LEU A 566 26.89 -6.24 -16.51
CA LEU A 566 26.63 -5.57 -15.25
C LEU A 566 26.46 -4.05 -15.45
N ALA A 567 27.35 -3.40 -16.19
CA ALA A 567 27.25 -1.97 -16.51
C ALA A 567 26.01 -1.64 -17.36
N GLY A 568 25.69 -2.47 -18.36
CA GLY A 568 24.50 -2.30 -19.20
C GLY A 568 23.19 -2.40 -18.41
N VAL A 569 23.08 -3.40 -17.53
CA VAL A 569 21.93 -3.57 -16.63
C VAL A 569 21.84 -2.40 -15.63
N SER A 570 22.99 -1.89 -15.19
CA SER A 570 23.05 -0.74 -14.27
C SER A 570 22.49 0.55 -14.88
N ALA A 571 22.47 0.70 -16.21
CA ALA A 571 21.86 1.85 -16.89
C ALA A 571 20.32 1.85 -16.80
N ILE A 572 19.68 0.72 -16.51
CA ILE A 572 18.20 0.61 -16.43
C ILE A 572 17.66 1.39 -15.22
N VAL A 573 18.35 1.35 -14.09
CA VAL A 573 17.90 2.02 -12.85
C VAL A 573 17.80 3.55 -13.00
N PRO A 574 18.83 4.28 -13.48
CA PRO A 574 18.71 5.72 -13.71
C PRO A 574 17.71 6.05 -14.83
N PHE A 575 17.50 5.18 -15.83
CA PHE A 575 16.45 5.36 -16.82
C PHE A 575 15.03 5.30 -16.21
N ILE A 576 14.78 4.34 -15.30
CA ILE A 576 13.51 4.27 -14.55
C ILE A 576 13.33 5.52 -13.67
N SER A 577 14.41 5.96 -13.01
CA SER A 577 14.41 7.20 -12.20
C SER A 577 14.04 8.43 -13.06
N PHE A 578 14.65 8.55 -14.24
CA PHE A 578 14.37 9.62 -15.21
C PHE A 578 12.89 9.67 -15.60
N VAL A 579 12.31 8.54 -16.02
CA VAL A 579 10.89 8.46 -16.38
C VAL A 579 9.99 8.77 -15.18
N GLY A 580 10.33 8.25 -14.00
CA GLY A 580 9.58 8.49 -12.77
C GLY A 580 9.54 9.98 -12.37
N MET A 581 10.66 10.70 -12.50
CA MET A 581 10.75 12.12 -12.15
C MET A 581 9.95 13.03 -13.09
N ILE A 582 9.71 12.62 -14.34
CA ILE A 582 8.84 13.36 -15.27
C ILE A 582 7.40 13.42 -14.75
N LEU A 583 6.90 12.38 -14.07
CA LEU A 583 5.52 12.30 -13.61
C LEU A 583 5.22 13.13 -12.34
N LEU A 584 6.26 13.39 -11.54
CA LEU A 584 6.14 14.10 -10.26
C LEU A 584 6.05 15.63 -10.45
N PRO A 585 5.40 16.38 -9.55
CA PRO A 585 5.42 17.85 -9.56
C PRO A 585 6.71 18.42 -8.96
N GLU A 586 6.99 19.69 -9.24
CA GLU A 586 8.05 20.45 -8.55
C GLU A 586 7.66 20.76 -7.10
N THR A 587 8.61 21.07 -6.21
CA THR A 587 8.31 21.36 -4.80
C THR A 587 7.60 22.71 -4.61
N PRO A 588 6.60 22.79 -3.72
CA PRO A 588 5.90 24.05 -3.45
C PRO A 588 6.81 25.13 -2.88
N ASN A 589 7.75 24.74 -2.01
CA ASN A 589 8.66 25.67 -1.36
C ASN A 589 9.54 26.40 -2.38
N TYR A 590 10.03 25.71 -3.40
CA TYR A 590 10.80 26.34 -4.46
C TYR A 590 9.95 27.31 -5.29
N LEU A 591 8.71 26.92 -5.63
CA LEU A 591 7.81 27.76 -6.41
C LEU A 591 7.43 29.05 -5.65
N LEU A 592 7.23 28.96 -4.32
CA LEU A 592 7.03 30.12 -3.45
C LEU A 592 8.31 30.96 -3.24
N GLN A 593 9.51 30.37 -3.35
CA GLN A 593 10.77 31.12 -3.33
C GLN A 593 10.96 31.97 -4.61
N GLN A 594 10.45 31.49 -5.74
CA GLN A 594 10.51 32.16 -7.05
C GLN A 594 9.31 33.09 -7.30
N ASP A 595 8.53 33.41 -6.25
CA ASP A 595 7.29 34.21 -6.32
C ASP A 595 6.23 33.66 -7.31
N LYS A 596 6.29 32.36 -7.64
CA LYS A 596 5.34 31.64 -8.51
C LYS A 596 4.22 31.01 -7.69
N ARG A 597 3.34 31.85 -7.12
CA ARG A 597 2.23 31.40 -6.25
C ARG A 597 1.31 30.37 -6.92
N GLU A 598 0.82 30.63 -8.14
CA GLU A 598 -0.06 29.69 -8.86
C GLU A 598 0.60 28.32 -9.12
N GLY A 599 1.91 28.33 -9.38
CA GLY A 599 2.67 27.10 -9.56
C GLY A 599 2.75 26.31 -8.26
N ALA A 600 3.00 27.00 -7.14
CA ALA A 600 3.01 26.39 -5.81
C ALA A 600 1.64 25.81 -5.46
N GLU A 601 0.55 26.49 -5.82
CA GLU A 601 -0.81 26.00 -5.63
C GLU A 601 -1.10 24.74 -6.43
N LYS A 602 -0.73 24.70 -7.72
CA LYS A 602 -0.84 23.50 -8.56
C LYS A 602 -0.01 22.34 -8.03
N SER A 603 1.20 22.62 -7.55
CA SER A 603 2.06 21.60 -6.92
C SER A 603 1.45 21.09 -5.61
N LEU A 604 0.98 21.98 -4.73
CA LEU A 604 0.28 21.59 -3.50
C LEU A 604 -0.95 20.76 -3.83
N ASN A 605 -1.76 21.18 -4.80
CA ASN A 605 -2.93 20.43 -5.24
C ASN A 605 -2.55 19.05 -5.78
N LYS A 606 -1.41 18.88 -6.44
CA LYS A 606 -0.96 17.56 -6.91
C LYS A 606 -0.35 16.70 -5.78
N LEU A 607 0.30 17.31 -4.79
CA LEU A 607 0.98 16.62 -3.66
C LEU A 607 0.11 16.39 -2.41
N ARG A 608 -0.85 17.29 -2.20
CA ARG A 608 -1.78 17.35 -1.06
C ARG A 608 -3.20 17.02 -1.52
N GLY A 609 -3.53 17.19 -2.80
CA GLY A 609 -4.83 16.96 -3.42
C GLY A 609 -5.76 18.19 -3.37
N SER A 610 -6.90 18.12 -4.09
CA SER A 610 -7.85 19.22 -4.34
C SER A 610 -8.66 19.72 -3.14
N THR A 611 -8.39 19.23 -1.94
CA THR A 611 -9.19 19.48 -0.73
C THR A 611 -8.41 20.10 0.42
N CYS A 612 -7.09 20.28 0.26
CA CYS A 612 -6.34 21.12 1.20
C CYS A 612 -6.75 22.57 0.96
N ASN A 613 -6.94 23.36 2.03
CA ASN A 613 -6.99 24.80 1.88
C ASN A 613 -5.59 25.28 1.52
N VAL A 614 -5.30 25.25 0.21
CA VAL A 614 -3.98 25.52 -0.35
C VAL A 614 -3.56 26.94 0.04
N ASP A 615 -4.49 27.89 0.05
CA ASP A 615 -4.25 29.25 0.50
C ASP A 615 -3.83 29.32 1.96
N GLU A 616 -4.47 28.55 2.86
CA GLU A 616 -4.07 28.53 4.27
C GLU A 616 -2.69 27.90 4.50
N GLU A 617 -2.36 26.81 3.78
CA GLU A 617 -1.03 26.18 3.88
C GLU A 617 0.05 27.06 3.24
N ILE A 618 -0.24 27.73 2.11
CA ILE A 618 0.62 28.74 1.50
C ILE A 618 0.82 29.93 2.43
N GLN A 619 -0.25 30.46 3.03
CA GLN A 619 -0.16 31.57 3.95
C GLN A 619 0.67 31.18 5.17
N ARG A 620 0.50 29.97 5.74
CA ARG A 620 1.39 29.48 6.81
C ARG A 620 2.84 29.36 6.37
N MET A 621 3.10 28.92 5.12
CA MET A 621 4.46 28.86 4.58
C MET A 621 5.07 30.26 4.37
N ILE A 622 4.28 31.24 3.94
CA ILE A 622 4.68 32.66 3.79
C ILE A 622 4.93 33.28 5.17
N THR A 623 4.00 33.14 6.12
CA THR A 623 4.16 33.63 7.50
C THR A 623 5.34 32.96 8.20
N PHE A 624 5.63 31.68 7.92
CA PHE A 624 6.83 31.01 8.42
C PHE A 624 8.12 31.57 7.79
N LYS A 625 8.08 31.97 6.51
CA LYS A 625 9.20 32.66 5.83
C LYS A 625 9.45 34.03 6.46
N GLU A 626 8.40 34.81 6.71
CA GLU A 626 8.44 36.14 7.32
C GLU A 626 8.89 36.11 8.78
N LYS A 627 8.34 35.19 9.59
CA LYS A 627 8.62 35.07 11.04
C LYS A 627 10.03 34.58 11.35
N ASN A 628 10.67 33.84 10.44
CA ASN A 628 12.04 33.34 10.63
C ASN A 628 13.11 34.26 10.02
N HIS A 629 12.76 35.45 9.51
CA HIS A 629 13.70 36.42 8.90
C HIS A 629 14.73 35.75 7.97
N VAL A 630 14.25 34.80 7.15
CA VAL A 630 15.10 34.13 6.16
C VAL A 630 15.13 35.03 4.92
N ASP A 631 15.69 36.22 5.06
CA ASP A 631 16.05 36.99 3.88
C ASP A 631 17.15 36.21 3.14
N PRO A 632 16.97 35.89 1.85
CA PRO A 632 18.03 35.27 1.08
C PRO A 632 19.21 36.23 1.05
N LEU A 633 20.41 35.74 1.39
CA LEU A 633 21.65 36.52 1.29
C LEU A 633 21.82 36.93 -0.19
N LYS A 634 21.71 38.23 -0.49
CA LYS A 634 21.61 38.72 -1.88
C LYS A 634 22.98 39.03 -2.47
N THR A 635 23.96 39.36 -1.63
CA THR A 635 25.31 39.72 -2.09
C THR A 635 26.34 38.61 -1.82
N PRO A 636 27.32 38.40 -2.73
CA PRO A 636 28.41 37.44 -2.49
C PRO A 636 29.19 37.72 -1.21
N ARG A 637 29.31 39.00 -0.82
CA ARG A 637 29.94 39.43 0.44
C ARG A 637 29.19 38.93 1.68
N GLU A 638 27.87 38.99 1.68
CA GLU A 638 27.03 38.47 2.77
C GLU A 638 27.15 36.95 2.88
N ILE A 639 27.16 36.24 1.75
CA ILE A 639 27.36 34.79 1.70
C ILE A 639 28.72 34.41 2.27
N ILE A 640 29.81 35.05 1.82
CA ILE A 640 31.15 34.78 2.32
C ILE A 640 31.26 35.08 3.83
N LYS A 641 30.69 36.20 4.29
CA LYS A 641 30.66 36.56 5.71
C LYS A 641 29.89 35.52 6.55
N ALA A 642 28.77 35.01 6.04
CA ALA A 642 27.99 33.97 6.70
C ALA A 642 28.72 32.61 6.70
N LEU A 643 29.42 32.26 5.62
CA LEU A 643 30.25 31.03 5.54
C LEU A 643 31.44 31.07 6.52
N LEU A 644 32.03 32.24 6.73
CA LEU A 644 33.13 32.46 7.68
C LEU A 644 32.68 32.66 9.13
N SER A 645 31.37 32.63 9.40
CA SER A 645 30.85 32.78 10.76
C SER A 645 31.18 31.55 11.63
N PRO A 646 31.39 31.72 12.95
CA PRO A 646 31.65 30.61 13.86
C PRO A 646 30.54 29.54 13.88
N SER A 647 29.29 29.91 13.63
CA SER A 647 28.14 29.00 13.52
C SER A 647 28.16 28.13 12.26
N ALA A 648 28.93 28.51 11.23
CA ALA A 648 29.13 27.71 10.03
C ALA A 648 30.45 26.93 10.08
N LEU A 649 31.54 27.60 10.45
CA LEU A 649 32.90 27.07 10.33
C LEU A 649 33.21 25.97 11.36
N LYS A 650 32.75 26.10 12.61
CA LYS A 650 32.93 25.07 13.64
C LYS A 650 32.22 23.75 13.28
N PRO A 651 30.89 23.73 12.96
CA PRO A 651 30.25 22.49 12.53
C PRO A 651 30.76 21.97 11.19
N PHE A 652 31.19 22.85 10.26
CA PHE A 652 31.88 22.43 9.03
C PHE A 652 33.16 21.65 9.35
N THR A 653 34.01 22.18 10.21
CA THR A 653 35.27 21.54 10.59
C THR A 653 35.01 20.20 11.28
N ILE A 654 34.05 20.13 12.21
CA ILE A 654 33.68 18.89 12.89
C ILE A 654 33.20 17.84 11.88
N LEU A 655 32.31 18.21 10.95
CA LEU A 655 31.79 17.26 9.95
C LEU A 655 32.83 16.88 8.90
N ALA A 656 33.70 17.80 8.48
CA ALA A 656 34.79 17.50 7.56
C ALA A 656 35.78 16.49 8.16
N VAL A 657 36.18 16.70 9.43
CA VAL A 657 37.03 15.74 10.16
C VAL A 657 36.29 14.43 10.43
N TYR A 658 34.99 14.47 10.72
CA TYR A 658 34.16 13.26 10.83
C TYR A 658 34.24 12.44 9.55
N PHE A 659 33.96 13.05 8.39
CA PHE A 659 34.01 12.36 7.10
C PHE A 659 35.40 11.84 6.78
N PHE A 660 36.46 12.59 7.14
CA PHE A 660 37.83 12.12 6.99
C PHE A 660 38.10 10.85 7.81
N ILE A 661 37.79 10.85 9.11
CA ILE A 661 37.94 9.67 9.99
C ILE A 661 37.09 8.51 9.50
N TYR A 662 35.82 8.77 9.18
CA TYR A 662 34.89 7.79 8.63
C TYR A 662 35.45 7.14 7.36
N GLN A 663 36.08 7.91 6.50
CA GLN A 663 36.61 7.40 5.26
C GLN A 663 37.90 6.61 5.45
N TRP A 664 38.76 7.10 6.34
CA TRP A 664 40.02 6.47 6.73
C TRP A 664 39.85 5.36 7.77
N CYS A 665 38.63 4.97 8.14
CA CYS A 665 38.36 3.72 8.86
C CYS A 665 38.27 2.50 7.92
N GLY A 666 38.40 2.68 6.61
CA GLY A 666 38.48 1.60 5.62
C GLY A 666 37.15 1.15 5.00
N VAL A 667 36.04 1.83 5.29
CA VAL A 667 34.68 1.42 4.87
C VAL A 667 34.52 1.27 3.35
N ASN A 668 34.94 2.28 2.59
CA ASN A 668 34.82 2.25 1.14
C ASN A 668 35.96 1.47 0.49
N THR A 669 37.10 1.33 1.15
CA THR A 669 38.13 0.38 0.71
C THR A 669 37.57 -1.03 0.69
N ILE A 670 36.95 -1.47 1.78
CA ILE A 670 36.27 -2.77 1.87
C ILE A 670 35.11 -2.86 0.89
N THR A 671 34.40 -1.76 0.62
CA THR A 671 33.30 -1.76 -0.34
C THR A 671 33.78 -1.89 -1.80
N PHE A 672 34.84 -1.16 -2.17
CA PHE A 672 35.31 -1.05 -3.56
C PHE A 672 36.23 -2.20 -3.96
N TYR A 673 36.92 -2.82 -3.00
CA TYR A 673 37.84 -3.94 -3.21
C TYR A 673 37.38 -5.21 -2.47
N ALA A 674 36.06 -5.37 -2.22
CA ALA A 674 35.53 -6.44 -1.37
C ALA A 674 36.03 -7.84 -1.75
N VAL A 675 35.95 -8.18 -3.05
CA VAL A 675 36.36 -9.49 -3.57
C VAL A 675 37.87 -9.71 -3.38
N GLU A 676 38.69 -8.71 -3.66
CA GLU A 676 40.15 -8.78 -3.47
C GLU A 676 40.53 -8.92 -1.99
N VAL A 677 39.84 -8.22 -1.09
CA VAL A 677 40.08 -8.31 0.36
C VAL A 677 39.71 -9.71 0.89
N PHE A 678 38.59 -10.29 0.43
CA PHE A 678 38.23 -11.66 0.79
C PHE A 678 39.22 -12.68 0.21
N GLU A 679 39.69 -12.48 -1.01
CA GLU A 679 40.72 -13.32 -1.63
C GLU A 679 42.07 -13.24 -0.90
N ALA A 680 42.50 -12.03 -0.53
CA ALA A 680 43.72 -11.81 0.25
C ALA A 680 43.66 -12.41 1.66
N SER A 681 42.47 -12.50 2.24
CA SER A 681 42.26 -13.07 3.59
C SER A 681 42.53 -14.57 3.70
N GLY A 682 42.69 -15.28 2.57
CA GLY A 682 42.92 -16.73 2.56
C GLY A 682 41.74 -17.54 3.07
N SER A 683 40.52 -16.97 3.03
CA SER A 683 39.31 -17.66 3.46
C SER A 683 38.97 -18.83 2.54
N THR A 684 38.40 -19.89 3.11
CA THR A 684 37.83 -21.02 2.35
C THR A 684 36.44 -20.71 1.81
N LEU A 685 35.82 -19.60 2.25
CA LEU A 685 34.52 -19.15 1.75
C LEU A 685 34.68 -18.57 0.35
N ASP A 686 33.76 -18.90 -0.56
CA ASP A 686 33.73 -18.32 -1.89
C ASP A 686 33.67 -16.78 -1.81
N LYS A 687 34.59 -16.11 -2.51
CA LYS A 687 34.80 -14.65 -2.45
C LYS A 687 33.59 -13.86 -2.94
N TYR A 688 32.81 -14.40 -3.88
CA TYR A 688 31.60 -13.75 -4.37
C TYR A 688 30.43 -13.91 -3.38
N TRP A 689 30.24 -15.11 -2.81
CA TRP A 689 29.24 -15.33 -1.74
C TRP A 689 29.52 -14.50 -0.48
N ALA A 690 30.79 -14.37 -0.09
CA ALA A 690 31.22 -13.51 1.02
C ALA A 690 30.86 -12.04 0.75
N THR A 691 31.09 -11.57 -0.48
CA THR A 691 30.79 -10.21 -0.92
C THR A 691 29.28 -9.94 -0.98
N ILE A 692 28.46 -10.89 -1.46
CA ILE A 692 26.99 -10.77 -1.41
C ILE A 692 26.50 -10.66 0.03
N THR A 693 27.02 -11.52 0.92
CA THR A 693 26.66 -11.52 2.35
C THR A 693 27.01 -10.20 3.01
N LEU A 694 28.17 -9.62 2.68
CA LEU A 694 28.57 -8.28 3.10
C LEU A 694 27.53 -7.22 2.69
N GLY A 695 27.05 -7.27 1.46
CA GLY A 695 25.99 -6.39 0.94
C GLY A 695 24.66 -6.55 1.69
N VAL A 696 24.25 -7.79 1.99
CA VAL A 696 23.02 -8.08 2.74
C VAL A 696 23.09 -7.53 4.17
N ILE A 697 24.20 -7.80 4.87
CA ILE A 697 24.45 -7.27 6.21
C ILE A 697 24.41 -5.74 6.19
N ARG A 698 25.06 -5.12 5.20
CA ARG A 698 25.07 -3.67 5.03
C ARG A 698 23.66 -3.10 4.91
N VAL A 699 22.79 -3.68 4.08
CA VAL A 699 21.40 -3.21 3.91
C VAL A 699 20.60 -3.36 5.21
N ILE A 700 20.65 -4.54 5.84
CA ILE A 700 19.90 -4.82 7.07
C ILE A 700 20.29 -3.83 8.17
N PHE A 701 21.58 -3.68 8.43
CA PHE A 701 22.05 -2.83 9.52
C PHE A 701 22.00 -1.33 9.19
N THR A 702 21.95 -0.95 7.91
CA THR A 702 21.58 0.43 7.53
C THR A 702 20.15 0.74 7.96
N VAL A 703 19.19 -0.16 7.72
CA VAL A 703 17.79 0.02 8.16
C VAL A 703 17.70 0.08 9.69
N VAL A 704 18.41 -0.81 10.39
CA VAL A 704 18.48 -0.80 11.86
C VAL A 704 19.09 0.52 12.37
N GLY A 705 20.19 0.99 11.77
CA GLY A 705 20.82 2.26 12.10
C GLY A 705 19.89 3.45 11.90
N CYS A 706 19.09 3.48 10.83
CA CYS A 706 18.09 4.53 10.60
C CYS A 706 17.00 4.53 11.69
N ILE A 707 16.56 3.36 12.16
CA ILE A 707 15.58 3.23 13.25
C ILE A 707 16.20 3.68 14.58
N LEU A 708 17.43 3.24 14.87
CA LEU A 708 18.14 3.59 16.10
C LEU A 708 18.48 5.07 16.16
N CYS A 709 18.80 5.73 15.04
CA CYS A 709 19.06 7.18 14.98
C CYS A 709 17.86 8.03 15.47
N ARG A 710 16.63 7.49 15.40
CA ARG A 710 15.44 8.14 15.97
C ARG A 710 15.34 7.95 17.50
N ARG A 711 15.82 6.82 18.02
CA ARG A 711 15.66 6.43 19.43
C ARG A 711 16.87 6.77 20.30
N CYS A 712 18.09 6.69 19.75
CA CYS A 712 19.36 6.92 20.44
C CYS A 712 19.95 8.28 20.05
N GLY A 713 20.82 8.82 20.92
CA GLY A 713 21.58 10.04 20.62
C GLY A 713 22.60 9.82 19.49
N ARG A 714 22.93 10.89 18.75
CA ARG A 714 23.91 10.85 17.64
C ARG A 714 25.31 10.58 18.17
N ARG A 715 25.62 11.08 19.37
CA ARG A 715 26.94 10.92 19.98
C ARG A 715 27.19 9.46 20.39
N LEU A 716 26.22 8.82 21.04
CA LEU A 716 26.30 7.42 21.47
C LEU A 716 26.50 6.46 20.28
N LEU A 717 25.68 6.60 19.22
CA LEU A 717 25.79 5.74 18.05
C LEU A 717 27.13 5.92 17.32
N THR A 718 27.68 7.15 17.29
CA THR A 718 29.01 7.40 16.72
C THR A 718 30.11 6.69 17.53
N PHE A 719 30.06 6.70 18.87
CA PHE A 719 31.06 6.01 19.69
C PHE A 719 31.05 4.50 19.53
N VAL A 720 29.86 3.90 19.57
CA VAL A 720 29.72 2.45 19.38
C VAL A 720 30.29 2.04 18.01
N SER A 721 30.00 2.85 16.98
CA SER A 721 30.50 2.64 15.62
C SER A 721 32.03 2.80 15.54
N ALA A 722 32.60 3.84 16.14
CA ALA A 722 34.03 4.15 16.14
C ALA A 722 34.89 3.08 16.84
N ILE A 723 34.46 2.65 18.03
CA ILE A 723 35.14 1.60 18.80
C ILE A 723 35.00 0.26 18.07
N GLY A 724 33.80 -0.07 17.62
CA GLY A 724 33.53 -1.32 16.90
C GLY A 724 34.35 -1.43 15.62
N CYS A 725 34.43 -0.37 14.81
CA CYS A 725 35.26 -0.34 13.59
C CYS A 725 36.76 -0.45 13.91
N GLY A 726 37.24 0.24 14.96
CA GLY A 726 38.64 0.20 15.37
C GLY A 726 39.09 -1.19 15.82
N VAL A 727 38.32 -1.80 16.73
CA VAL A 727 38.62 -3.15 17.26
C VAL A 727 38.59 -4.19 16.14
N THR A 728 37.56 -4.18 15.30
CA THR A 728 37.43 -5.17 14.22
C THR A 728 38.52 -5.06 13.15
N MET A 729 38.93 -3.83 12.77
CA MET A 729 40.04 -3.62 11.83
C MET A 729 41.40 -4.00 12.40
N ILE A 730 41.66 -3.76 13.69
CA ILE A 730 42.89 -4.21 14.36
C ILE A 730 42.92 -5.75 14.43
N THR A 731 41.80 -6.39 14.76
CA THR A 731 41.71 -7.86 14.76
C THR A 731 41.98 -8.44 13.35
N LEU A 732 41.42 -7.83 12.30
CA LEU A 732 41.68 -8.23 10.92
C LEU A 732 43.16 -8.07 10.56
N SER A 733 43.77 -6.95 10.92
CA SER A 733 45.19 -6.67 10.70
C SER A 733 46.09 -7.69 11.40
N ALA A 734 45.83 -7.98 12.69
CA ALA A 734 46.57 -8.96 13.45
C ALA A 734 46.49 -10.35 12.80
N TYR A 735 45.30 -10.78 12.37
CA TYR A 735 45.14 -12.06 11.67
C TYR A 735 45.92 -12.09 10.35
N MET A 736 45.85 -11.02 9.55
CA MET A 736 46.58 -10.95 8.27
C MET A 736 48.11 -10.96 8.45
N TYR A 737 48.62 -10.41 9.55
CA TYR A 737 50.02 -10.53 9.91
C TYR A 737 50.42 -11.99 10.18
N TRP A 738 49.64 -12.71 10.98
CA TRP A 738 49.85 -14.14 11.23
C TRP A 738 49.69 -14.99 9.96
N LEU A 739 48.73 -14.65 9.09
CA LEU A 739 48.54 -15.32 7.80
C LEU A 739 49.79 -15.21 6.91
N GLN A 740 50.42 -14.04 6.88
CA GLN A 740 51.66 -13.84 6.12
C GLN A 740 52.83 -14.61 6.75
N TYR A 741 52.92 -14.62 8.08
CA TYR A 741 53.91 -15.44 8.79
C TYR A 741 53.75 -16.94 8.48
N TRP A 742 52.51 -17.46 8.50
CA TRP A 742 52.25 -18.86 8.16
C TRP A 742 52.58 -19.19 6.71
N LYS A 743 52.20 -18.32 5.76
CA LYS A 743 52.57 -18.47 4.34
C LYS A 743 54.09 -18.50 4.14
N ALA A 744 54.83 -17.61 4.83
CA ALA A 744 56.29 -17.57 4.74
C ALA A 744 56.98 -18.83 5.30
N ASN A 745 56.34 -19.52 6.25
CA ASN A 745 56.86 -20.73 6.90
C ASN A 745 56.19 -22.03 6.40
N ASN A 746 55.41 -22.00 5.31
CA ASN A 746 54.65 -23.14 4.77
C ASN A 746 53.69 -23.81 5.78
N ILE A 747 53.15 -23.04 6.72
CA ILE A 747 52.16 -23.51 7.71
C ILE A 747 50.75 -23.31 7.14
N VAL A 748 49.88 -24.33 7.25
CA VAL A 748 48.48 -24.22 6.81
C VAL A 748 47.74 -23.20 7.68
N PRO A 749 47.05 -22.20 7.11
CA PRO A 749 46.32 -21.20 7.87
C PRO A 749 45.23 -21.83 8.75
N VAL A 750 45.24 -21.49 10.04
CA VAL A 750 44.20 -21.90 10.99
C VAL A 750 43.17 -20.77 11.20
N HIS A 751 41.94 -21.14 11.57
CA HIS A 751 40.85 -20.21 11.89
C HIS A 751 40.54 -19.16 10.80
N THR A 752 40.45 -19.58 9.54
CA THR A 752 40.15 -18.72 8.36
C THR A 752 38.78 -18.02 8.38
N TRP A 753 37.94 -18.29 9.38
CA TRP A 753 36.67 -17.59 9.62
C TRP A 753 36.85 -16.24 10.35
N ILE A 754 37.96 -16.02 11.07
CA ILE A 754 38.25 -14.78 11.81
C ILE A 754 38.26 -13.52 10.91
N PRO A 755 38.96 -13.49 9.75
CA PRO A 755 38.97 -12.31 8.89
C PRO A 755 37.57 -12.02 8.31
N VAL A 756 36.82 -13.06 7.93
CA VAL A 756 35.44 -12.92 7.42
C VAL A 756 34.52 -12.35 8.50
N ALA A 757 34.55 -12.91 9.71
CA ALA A 757 33.79 -12.39 10.85
C ALA A 757 34.15 -10.94 11.19
N SER A 758 35.44 -10.59 11.12
CA SER A 758 35.93 -9.24 11.38
C SER A 758 35.41 -8.23 10.36
N ILE A 759 35.38 -8.57 9.07
CA ILE A 759 34.83 -7.72 7.99
C ILE A 759 33.31 -7.55 8.14
N PHE A 760 32.59 -8.61 8.51
CA PHE A 760 31.15 -8.53 8.76
C PHE A 760 30.81 -7.69 10.00
N LEU A 761 31.49 -7.92 11.12
CA LEU A 761 31.32 -7.12 12.34
C LEU A 761 31.71 -5.66 12.13
N PHE A 762 32.76 -5.39 11.37
CA PHE A 762 33.12 -4.04 10.95
C PHE A 762 31.97 -3.37 10.17
N THR A 763 31.38 -4.08 9.22
CA THR A 763 30.28 -3.55 8.40
C THR A 763 29.04 -3.26 9.26
N VAL A 764 28.73 -4.13 10.22
CA VAL A 764 27.68 -3.90 11.23
C VAL A 764 27.99 -2.65 12.05
N ALA A 765 29.19 -2.58 12.65
CA ALA A 765 29.59 -1.46 13.49
C ALA A 765 29.53 -0.14 12.71
N CYS A 766 30.06 -0.09 11.49
CA CYS A 766 30.10 1.10 10.64
C CYS A 766 28.72 1.59 10.22
N THR A 767 27.83 0.68 9.82
CA THR A 767 26.47 1.02 9.33
C THR A 767 25.55 1.56 10.41
N LEU A 768 25.77 1.22 11.69
CA LEU A 768 24.96 1.70 12.82
C LEU A 768 25.17 3.18 13.15
N GLY A 769 26.35 3.74 12.88
CA GLY A 769 26.69 5.11 13.25
C GLY A 769 27.37 5.90 12.14
N TYR A 770 28.63 5.57 11.87
CA TYR A 770 29.50 6.23 10.90
C TYR A 770 28.86 6.47 9.53
N LEU A 771 28.11 5.50 9.01
CA LEU A 771 27.46 5.62 7.70
C LEU A 771 26.27 6.59 7.66
N ILE A 772 25.56 6.82 8.77
CA ILE A 772 24.24 7.50 8.75
C ILE A 772 24.33 8.89 9.39
N ILE A 773 25.01 9.00 10.53
CA ILE A 773 25.02 10.18 11.39
C ILE A 773 25.56 11.43 10.70
N PRO A 774 26.73 11.42 10.03
CA PRO A 774 27.27 12.66 9.47
C PRO A 774 26.37 13.23 8.38
N TRP A 775 25.69 12.37 7.60
CA TRP A 775 24.72 12.79 6.59
C TRP A 775 23.45 13.41 7.17
N VAL A 776 22.98 12.90 8.32
CA VAL A 776 21.85 13.47 9.05
C VAL A 776 22.25 14.80 9.68
N MET A 777 23.44 14.88 10.26
CA MET A 777 23.93 16.08 10.95
C MET A 777 24.07 17.29 10.03
N ILE A 778 24.38 17.13 8.74
CA ILE A 778 24.36 18.23 7.75
C ILE A 778 23.00 18.97 7.78
N GLY A 779 21.90 18.26 7.99
CA GLY A 779 20.56 18.84 8.08
C GLY A 779 20.22 19.46 9.44
N GLU A 780 20.98 19.14 10.50
CA GLU A 780 20.69 19.51 11.89
C GLU A 780 21.60 20.64 12.42
N VAL A 781 22.85 20.75 11.93
CA VAL A 781 23.84 21.67 12.51
C VAL A 781 24.02 22.99 11.77
N TYR A 782 23.67 23.06 10.48
CA TYR A 782 23.90 24.27 9.70
C TYR A 782 22.71 25.24 9.73
N PRO A 783 22.97 26.56 9.85
CA PRO A 783 21.94 27.59 9.73
C PRO A 783 21.19 27.49 8.40
N THR A 784 19.88 27.74 8.44
CA THR A 784 18.98 27.52 7.29
C THR A 784 19.40 28.32 6.05
N GLN A 785 19.94 29.54 6.23
CA GLN A 785 20.32 30.47 5.16
C GLN A 785 21.49 29.98 4.29
N ILE A 786 22.43 29.23 4.87
CA ILE A 786 23.67 28.77 4.20
C ILE A 786 23.80 27.25 4.11
N ARG A 787 22.82 26.50 4.65
CA ARG A 787 22.85 25.03 4.73
C ARG A 787 23.10 24.35 3.39
N GLY A 788 22.52 24.86 2.30
CA GLY A 788 22.71 24.30 0.96
C GLY A 788 24.18 24.36 0.51
N ILE A 789 24.79 25.54 0.64
CA ILE A 789 26.18 25.80 0.22
C ILE A 789 27.15 25.05 1.12
N VAL A 790 27.07 25.21 2.45
CA VAL A 790 27.98 24.55 3.40
C VAL A 790 27.79 23.04 3.36
N GLY A 791 26.56 22.55 3.26
CA GLY A 791 26.28 21.12 3.11
C GLY A 791 26.87 20.53 1.83
N GLY A 792 26.85 21.28 0.73
CA GLY A 792 27.53 20.95 -0.53
C GLY A 792 29.04 20.88 -0.36
N MET A 793 29.66 21.88 0.29
CA MET A 793 31.09 21.90 0.61
C MET A 793 31.51 20.72 1.50
N THR A 794 30.73 20.40 2.53
CA THR A 794 30.98 19.24 3.41
C THR A 794 30.89 17.94 2.64
N THR A 795 29.92 17.81 1.73
CA THR A 795 29.77 16.63 0.87
C THR A 795 30.93 16.51 -0.13
N CYS A 796 31.44 17.64 -0.64
CA CYS A 796 32.64 17.70 -1.47
C CYS A 796 33.88 17.20 -0.71
N ALA A 797 34.13 17.72 0.50
CA ALA A 797 35.22 17.27 1.36
C ALA A 797 35.13 15.77 1.70
N ALA A 798 33.92 15.27 1.93
CA ALA A 798 33.67 13.84 2.15
C ALA A 798 34.10 12.99 0.95
N HIS A 799 33.68 13.34 -0.27
CA HIS A 799 34.02 12.57 -1.46
C HIS A 799 35.47 12.73 -1.92
N LEU A 800 36.12 13.87 -1.64
CA LEU A 800 37.57 14.01 -1.78
C LEU A 800 38.31 13.04 -0.85
N SER A 801 37.83 12.89 0.38
CA SER A 801 38.36 11.86 1.30
C SER A 801 38.14 10.46 0.71
N VAL A 802 36.99 10.22 0.05
CA VAL A 802 36.71 8.91 -0.59
C VAL A 802 37.70 8.61 -1.70
N PHE A 803 37.91 9.57 -2.59
CA PHE A 803 38.91 9.47 -3.65
C PHE A 803 40.30 9.17 -3.07
N SER A 804 40.70 9.93 -2.04
CA SER A 804 42.01 9.78 -1.38
C SER A 804 42.22 8.37 -0.84
N VAL A 805 41.30 7.81 -0.05
CA VAL A 805 41.49 6.47 0.54
C VAL A 805 41.43 5.36 -0.51
N VAL A 806 40.56 5.47 -1.53
CA VAL A 806 40.40 4.42 -2.55
C VAL A 806 41.61 4.38 -3.49
N LYS A 807 42.19 5.54 -3.84
CA LYS A 807 43.39 5.61 -4.69
C LYS A 807 44.65 5.24 -3.92
N THR A 808 44.75 5.56 -2.63
CA THR A 808 45.95 5.25 -1.83
C THR A 808 46.00 3.80 -1.33
N PHE A 809 44.87 3.08 -1.28
CA PHE A 809 44.83 1.71 -0.77
C PHE A 809 45.81 0.74 -1.47
N PRO A 810 45.83 0.62 -2.82
CA PRO A 810 46.79 -0.27 -3.49
C PRO A 810 48.26 0.11 -3.20
N LEU A 811 48.56 1.41 -3.11
CA LEU A 811 49.89 1.91 -2.76
C LEU A 811 50.31 1.51 -1.34
N ILE A 812 49.40 1.61 -0.37
CA ILE A 812 49.65 1.20 1.01
C ILE A 812 49.82 -0.33 1.08
N ARG A 813 49.03 -1.09 0.33
CA ARG A 813 49.15 -2.54 0.22
C ARG A 813 50.52 -2.96 -0.33
N HIS A 814 51.01 -2.31 -1.39
CA HIS A 814 52.33 -2.60 -1.97
C HIS A 814 53.48 -2.24 -1.01
N THR A 815 53.37 -1.16 -0.24
CA THR A 815 54.46 -0.67 0.63
C THR A 815 54.47 -1.27 2.04
N ARG A 816 53.30 -1.60 2.60
CA ARG A 816 53.15 -2.05 3.99
C ARG A 816 52.37 -3.36 4.16
N ASN A 817 52.10 -4.08 3.06
CA ASN A 817 51.25 -5.27 3.01
C ASN A 817 49.81 -5.01 3.48
N ASP A 818 48.93 -6.01 3.31
CA ASP A 818 47.52 -5.92 3.68
C ASP A 818 47.32 -5.64 5.19
N TYR A 819 48.10 -6.28 6.05
CA TYR A 819 48.02 -6.07 7.50
C TYR A 819 48.32 -4.62 7.90
N GLY A 820 49.27 -3.95 7.22
CA GLY A 820 49.64 -2.56 7.52
C GLY A 820 48.53 -1.57 7.14
N ALA A 821 47.80 -1.83 6.06
CA ALA A 821 46.66 -1.02 5.65
C ALA A 821 45.52 -1.08 6.67
N PHE A 822 45.13 -2.28 7.12
CA PHE A 822 44.06 -2.44 8.11
C PHE A 822 44.46 -1.95 9.51
N ALA A 823 45.74 -2.03 9.89
CA ALA A 823 46.24 -1.43 11.14
C ALA A 823 46.06 0.09 11.14
N LEU A 824 46.39 0.76 10.03
CA LEU A 824 46.20 2.19 9.86
C LEU A 824 44.72 2.57 9.99
N TYR A 825 43.82 1.81 9.35
CA TYR A 825 42.39 2.07 9.42
C TYR A 825 41.81 1.88 10.83
N GLY A 826 42.22 0.82 11.52
CA GLY A 826 41.78 0.54 12.88
C GLY A 826 42.26 1.59 13.90
N THR A 827 43.54 1.97 13.82
CA THR A 827 44.11 3.02 14.68
C THR A 827 43.44 4.38 14.44
N MET A 828 43.20 4.75 13.18
CA MET A 828 42.51 5.99 12.83
C MET A 828 41.08 6.05 13.43
N SER A 829 40.36 4.93 13.41
CA SER A 829 39.02 4.85 14.02
C SER A 829 39.06 5.00 15.56
N LEU A 830 40.05 4.41 16.22
CA LEU A 830 40.23 4.55 17.68
C LEU A 830 40.61 5.97 18.08
N PHE A 831 41.57 6.60 17.37
CA PHE A 831 41.88 8.03 17.57
C PHE A 831 40.67 8.92 17.30
N GLY A 832 39.87 8.58 16.28
CA GLY A 832 38.62 9.26 15.98
C GLY A 832 37.61 9.23 17.14
N THR A 833 37.62 8.18 17.95
CA THR A 833 36.76 8.09 19.15
C THR A 833 37.08 9.22 20.14
N ILE A 834 38.36 9.57 20.32
CA ILE A 834 38.78 10.68 21.18
C ILE A 834 38.29 12.01 20.60
N PHE A 835 38.42 12.20 19.29
CA PHE A 835 37.91 13.40 18.61
C PHE A 835 36.39 13.55 18.80
N PHE A 836 35.61 12.48 18.58
CA PHE A 836 34.16 12.52 18.80
C PHE A 836 33.80 12.72 20.27
N TYR A 837 34.67 12.30 21.20
CA TYR A 837 34.46 12.53 22.63
C TYR A 837 34.53 14.01 22.97
N ILE A 838 35.50 14.72 22.40
CA ILE A 838 35.75 16.12 22.72
C ILE A 838 34.82 17.06 21.92
N PHE A 839 34.66 16.82 20.62
CA PHE A 839 34.12 17.82 19.70
C PHE A 839 32.73 17.53 19.13
N LEU A 840 32.21 16.30 19.23
CA LEU A 840 30.91 15.95 18.64
C LEU A 840 29.75 16.30 19.59
N PRO A 841 28.90 17.30 19.27
CA PRO A 841 27.76 17.65 20.11
C PRO A 841 26.60 16.67 19.93
N GLU A 842 25.72 16.60 20.94
CA GLU A 842 24.44 15.89 20.81
C GLU A 842 23.37 16.81 20.22
N THR A 843 22.87 16.47 19.03
CA THR A 843 21.86 17.25 18.30
C THR A 843 20.43 16.73 18.50
N LYS A 844 20.26 15.53 19.07
CA LYS A 844 18.94 14.92 19.22
C LYS A 844 18.03 15.77 20.11
N GLY A 845 16.88 16.16 19.56
CA GLY A 845 15.83 16.87 20.31
C GLY A 845 16.20 18.31 20.64
N LYS A 846 17.21 18.88 19.97
CA LYS A 846 17.61 20.29 20.08
C LYS A 846 17.03 21.09 18.93
N THR A 847 16.71 22.35 19.20
CA THR A 847 16.27 23.28 18.15
C THR A 847 17.47 23.78 17.35
N LEU A 848 17.25 24.24 16.12
CA LEU A 848 18.32 24.78 15.29
C LEU A 848 18.98 26.00 15.95
N GLN A 849 18.18 26.84 16.62
CA GLN A 849 18.64 28.02 17.35
C GLN A 849 19.56 27.65 18.51
N GLU A 850 19.20 26.63 19.31
CA GLU A 850 20.03 26.13 20.42
C GLU A 850 21.40 25.64 19.93
N ILE A 851 21.43 24.96 18.77
CA ILE A 851 22.67 24.46 18.16
C ILE A 851 23.51 25.63 17.62
N GLU A 852 22.88 26.61 16.99
CA GLU A 852 23.55 27.80 16.46
C GLU A 852 24.14 28.67 17.57
N ASP A 853 23.41 28.86 18.66
CA ASP A 853 23.87 29.62 19.83
C ASP A 853 25.05 28.93 20.53
N TYR A 854 25.06 27.59 20.57
CA TYR A 854 26.20 26.81 21.07
C TYR A 854 27.46 27.04 20.24
N PHE A 855 27.37 26.98 18.90
CA PHE A 855 28.52 27.21 18.04
C PHE A 855 28.98 28.68 18.01
N CYS A 856 28.04 29.62 18.15
CA CYS A 856 28.33 31.05 18.35
C CYS A 856 28.97 31.36 19.71
N GLY A 857 28.99 30.42 20.66
CA GLY A 857 29.49 30.65 22.01
C GLY A 857 28.57 31.46 22.91
N ARG A 858 27.29 31.63 22.52
CA ARG A 858 26.25 32.31 23.31
C ARG A 858 25.73 31.43 24.45
N THR A 859 25.90 30.11 24.35
CA THR A 859 25.57 29.13 25.40
C THR A 859 26.73 28.15 25.63
N LYS A 860 27.04 27.85 26.91
CA LYS A 860 28.15 26.94 27.28
C LYS A 860 27.78 25.44 27.19
N SER A 861 26.49 25.10 27.19
CA SER A 861 26.03 23.72 27.08
C SER A 861 24.72 23.61 26.30
N LEU A 862 24.52 22.47 25.63
CA LEU A 862 23.27 22.12 24.97
C LEU A 862 22.25 21.51 25.95
N GLN A 863 22.53 21.43 27.26
CA GLN A 863 21.56 20.95 28.26
C GLN A 863 20.58 22.06 28.64
N LYS A 864 19.31 21.66 28.84
CA LYS A 864 18.20 22.57 29.14
C LYS A 864 18.45 23.19 30.52
N ASN A 865 18.70 24.51 30.60
CA ASN A 865 18.54 25.26 31.85
C ASN A 865 17.04 25.30 32.17
N ASN A 866 16.54 24.25 32.83
CA ASN A 866 15.17 24.15 33.31
C ASN A 866 15.02 24.90 34.66
N SER A 867 15.61 26.10 34.77
CA SER A 867 15.56 26.89 36.00
C SER A 867 15.39 28.37 35.66
N LYS A 868 14.12 28.78 35.63
CA LYS A 868 13.53 30.11 35.91
C LYS A 868 12.46 30.46 34.87
N GLY A 869 11.20 30.29 35.28
CA GLY A 869 10.03 30.69 34.50
C GLY A 869 8.74 30.01 34.94
N GLU A 870 8.54 29.78 36.24
CA GLU A 870 7.19 29.72 36.83
C GLU A 870 7.06 30.95 37.75
N LEU A 871 5.85 31.54 37.72
CA LEU A 871 5.35 32.73 38.43
C LEU A 871 5.50 34.08 37.68
N ALA A 872 4.65 34.28 36.66
CA ALA A 872 3.64 35.35 36.59
C ALA A 872 2.68 35.07 35.42
#